data_AF-A0A814IBQ1-F1
#
_entry.id   AF-A0A814IBQ1-F1
#
_cell.length_a   1.000
_cell.length_b   1.000
_cell.length_c   1.000
_cell.angle_alpha   90.00
_cell.angle_beta   90.00
_cell.angle_gamma   90.00
#
_symmetry.space_group_name_H-M   'P 1'
#
loop_
_entity.id
_entity.type
_entity.pdbx_description
1 polymer ?
#
loop_
_entity_poly.entity_id
_entity_poly.type
_entity_poly.pdbx_seq_one_letter_code
_entity_poly.pdbx_strand_id
1 'polypeptide(L)'
;MAVVISQPRRVNTTGPVLAAVCCLGLLLFLIAATIVLSLIPVYLSRRNGNRAQPYVGPVRQVQYKLPGTNYPNGPLTQAQLAYIIAQYQTSINNHGSTGKSTISSPGASVSTTTSKITYPIGTPVHQRSIILTIIDAIVTVPLSDYTVLTTSTSTTTAITATTTPTSSAAVVGYAPTSTGCSGSPVIVPATALYPDEATWLQSRAPIAETSLRAWLTKIGLSASDYNASTVVPRVGLTTSGGGYRALLIGAGVIQAMDGRETLGSPLAGLLQGITYQTGTSGGAWLLTSFAANNYPTISSLRDSLWIQRFKYFLILPNPDKLDYQAVAIAQILAKKNAGFKVTVADVWSRDLAFQLLQAPNGGANVTFDSITSTDAFKAFSLPFPMVTAILYRTGTCVPPLNSSIIEFTPYAMGSWDTGIKAFTPIKYVGTSYMNGQLPSNGQCVLGYDNAGFVLGTSSFLFNEVECRILPNGTLAFDNDSGNQTNGIITAINAVLQGILNKQEGLTTDDVLSANYPNPFQGSAQTPGVSSLQNLNMVDGGETSQNVPFWPLIQTVRGVDVIIANDNSADTSGNFPNGTQIFTTYQQAQLVNIPFPVIPNADTFVSQGLNVNPTFFGCNQTGVPLVIYLPNTNITFQSGLATFTPTYSEDTTRGMILNGFNVATRSNNTAWSRCLACAIARRKGGLYTATTSAECAEKKKLQFYRVSKPNLLDGCRYIYIDMGTNIGVQIRKLYEPHLYKNAPVLHLFKELFANSSTEVCSIGFEANPLHDNYLKEFESYCLKRGWRVKIFTSTAVSITNGQVTFYTEPGNEVNNQWGASLEAGRKKTKIVVPSIDIISWIRDTVLDRKLPSGNLTSKIMMKSDIEGHDSTVLANLILSGVYCSIDLIYGEHLTNEFVNGVALFQKYSQSCKTKLIRMDDESFYQTRLPFTYPQSTT
;
A
#
# COMPACT_ATOMS: atom_id res chain seq x y z
N MET A 1 31.84 49.15 4.09
CA MET A 1 31.23 50.34 4.74
C MET A 1 31.26 51.51 3.76
N ALA A 2 30.37 52.49 3.97
CA ALA A 2 30.21 53.73 3.19
C ALA A 2 29.62 53.62 1.77
N VAL A 3 28.88 54.66 1.40
CA VAL A 3 27.94 54.78 0.26
C VAL A 3 28.53 55.71 -0.80
N VAL A 4 28.28 55.43 -2.09
CA VAL A 4 28.21 56.46 -3.14
C VAL A 4 27.00 56.18 -4.05
N ILE A 5 26.30 57.25 -4.44
CA ILE A 5 25.04 57.27 -5.19
C ILE A 5 25.33 57.66 -6.66
N SER A 6 24.63 57.04 -7.62
CA SER A 6 24.36 57.69 -8.92
C SER A 6 23.07 57.18 -9.58
N GLN A 7 22.07 58.04 -9.68
CA GLN A 7 20.93 57.98 -10.61
C GLN A 7 21.12 59.07 -11.69
N PRO A 8 20.26 59.21 -12.72
CA PRO A 8 19.65 58.19 -13.58
C PRO A 8 19.78 58.55 -15.09
N ARG A 9 19.32 57.69 -16.01
CA ARG A 9 18.81 58.16 -17.32
C ARG A 9 17.42 57.58 -17.60
N ARG A 10 16.56 58.44 -18.13
CA ARG A 10 15.13 58.18 -18.39
C ARG A 10 14.95 57.21 -19.55
N VAL A 11 13.97 56.31 -19.43
CA VAL A 11 13.24 55.76 -20.58
C VAL A 11 11.82 56.32 -20.51
N ASN A 12 11.33 56.82 -21.63
CA ASN A 12 9.97 57.36 -21.75
C ASN A 12 9.01 56.27 -22.26
N THR A 13 7.74 56.40 -21.86
CA THR A 13 6.53 55.89 -22.54
C THR A 13 6.41 54.39 -22.83
N THR A 14 5.53 53.70 -22.07
CA THR A 14 4.18 53.36 -22.56
C THR A 14 3.28 52.78 -21.44
N GLY A 15 2.41 53.60 -20.87
CA GLY A 15 1.11 53.15 -20.33
C GLY A 15 0.09 53.18 -21.48
N PRO A 16 -0.88 52.24 -21.54
CA PRO A 16 -1.97 52.24 -20.57
C PRO A 16 -2.42 50.86 -20.04
N VAL A 17 -1.76 49.77 -20.42
CA VAL A 17 -2.23 48.39 -20.12
C VAL A 17 -2.21 48.06 -18.61
N LEU A 18 -1.19 48.53 -17.87
CA LEU A 18 -1.01 48.16 -16.46
C LEU A 18 -2.09 48.74 -15.52
N ALA A 19 -2.66 49.90 -15.86
CA ALA A 19 -3.73 50.51 -15.06
C ALA A 19 -5.08 49.77 -15.21
N ALA A 20 -5.36 49.26 -16.41
CA ALA A 20 -6.58 48.48 -16.67
C ALA A 20 -6.60 47.16 -15.89
N VAL A 21 -5.47 46.47 -15.79
CA VAL A 21 -5.35 45.19 -15.07
C VAL A 21 -5.56 45.35 -13.56
N CYS A 22 -5.01 46.39 -12.93
CA CYS A 22 -5.25 46.65 -11.51
C CYS A 22 -6.71 47.01 -11.19
N CYS A 23 -7.38 47.82 -12.03
CA CYS A 23 -8.80 48.14 -11.83
C CYS A 23 -9.72 46.93 -12.01
N LEU A 24 -9.42 46.03 -12.96
CA LEU A 24 -10.20 44.81 -13.18
C LEU A 24 -10.08 43.83 -12.00
N GLY A 25 -8.87 43.71 -11.43
CA GLY A 25 -8.61 42.88 -10.24
C GLY A 25 -9.37 43.38 -9.00
N LEU A 26 -9.39 44.69 -8.76
CA LEU A 26 -10.12 45.28 -7.62
C LEU A 26 -11.65 45.09 -7.75
N LEU A 27 -12.19 45.21 -8.97
CA LEU A 27 -13.61 45.04 -9.24
C LEU A 27 -14.08 43.60 -9.02
N LEU A 28 -13.28 42.61 -9.48
CA LEU A 28 -13.55 41.19 -9.25
C LEU A 28 -13.51 40.81 -7.76
N PHE A 29 -12.61 41.43 -6.99
CA PHE A 29 -12.52 41.19 -5.54
C PHE A 29 -13.73 41.74 -4.77
N LEU A 30 -14.25 42.91 -5.17
CA LEU A 30 -15.46 43.51 -4.58
C LEU A 30 -16.74 42.73 -4.93
N ILE A 31 -16.83 42.16 -6.13
CA ILE A 31 -17.94 41.29 -6.55
C ILE A 31 -17.92 39.97 -5.75
N ALA A 32 -16.73 39.37 -5.55
CA ALA A 32 -16.61 38.17 -4.72
C ALA A 32 -17.04 38.43 -3.26
N ALA A 33 -16.67 39.59 -2.70
CA ALA A 33 -17.03 39.96 -1.33
C ALA A 33 -18.55 40.18 -1.11
N THR A 34 -19.30 40.60 -2.13
CA THR A 34 -20.77 40.77 -2.02
C THR A 34 -21.55 39.46 -2.17
N ILE A 35 -21.02 38.49 -2.92
CA ILE A 35 -21.65 37.17 -3.10
C ILE A 35 -21.57 36.32 -1.83
N VAL A 36 -20.52 36.46 -1.02
CA VAL A 36 -20.31 35.68 0.21
C VAL A 36 -21.27 36.09 1.35
N LEU A 37 -21.88 37.28 1.30
CA LEU A 37 -22.74 37.82 2.36
C LEU A 37 -24.26 37.60 2.16
N SER A 38 -24.68 36.81 1.15
CA SER A 38 -26.10 36.70 0.76
C SER A 38 -26.68 35.27 0.66
N LEU A 39 -25.99 34.24 1.16
CA LEU A 39 -26.43 32.83 1.06
C LEU A 39 -26.46 32.05 2.39
N ILE A 40 -27.33 32.48 3.31
CA ILE A 40 -27.92 31.68 4.40
C ILE A 40 -29.37 32.20 4.58
N PRO A 41 -30.45 31.38 4.74
CA PRO A 41 -30.58 29.91 4.66
C PRO A 41 -31.60 29.43 3.58
N VAL A 42 -31.80 28.11 3.47
CA VAL A 42 -33.04 27.34 3.14
C VAL A 42 -32.69 26.07 2.35
N TYR A 43 -32.68 24.91 3.03
CA TYR A 43 -33.39 23.68 2.61
C TYR A 43 -33.27 22.57 3.67
N LEU A 44 -34.36 22.32 4.41
CA LEU A 44 -34.56 21.13 5.24
C LEU A 44 -35.92 20.53 4.89
N SER A 45 -35.97 19.57 3.96
CA SER A 45 -37.07 18.59 3.84
C SER A 45 -36.74 17.51 2.80
N ARG A 46 -37.23 16.28 3.03
CA ARG A 46 -37.10 15.05 2.19
C ARG A 46 -35.67 14.48 2.18
N ARG A 47 -35.37 13.27 2.67
CA ARG A 47 -36.10 12.00 2.47
C ARG A 47 -35.85 11.02 3.63
N ASN A 48 -36.91 10.32 4.04
CA ASN A 48 -36.84 9.04 4.76
C ASN A 48 -37.68 8.04 3.96
N GLY A 49 -37.20 6.79 3.80
CA GLY A 49 -37.99 5.70 3.22
C GLY A 49 -37.28 4.88 2.13
N ASN A 50 -36.55 3.83 2.51
CA ASN A 50 -36.99 2.43 2.35
C ASN A 50 -35.83 1.44 2.59
N ARG A 51 -36.12 0.38 3.34
CA ARG A 51 -35.26 -0.82 3.48
C ARG A 51 -35.76 -1.91 2.53
N ALA A 52 -34.84 -2.74 2.02
CA ALA A 52 -35.16 -4.02 1.38
C ALA A 52 -34.24 -5.13 1.94
N GLN A 53 -34.75 -6.36 1.97
CA GLN A 53 -34.13 -7.55 2.59
C GLN A 53 -33.21 -8.31 1.60
N PRO A 54 -32.16 -9.01 2.07
CA PRO A 54 -31.35 -9.91 1.24
C PRO A 54 -31.93 -11.33 1.14
N TYR A 55 -31.64 -11.99 0.02
CA TYR A 55 -32.07 -13.36 -0.32
C TYR A 55 -30.91 -14.36 -0.13
N VAL A 56 -31.19 -15.60 0.29
CA VAL A 56 -30.16 -16.62 0.60
C VAL A 56 -30.22 -17.78 -0.41
N GLY A 57 -29.06 -18.16 -0.97
CA GLY A 57 -28.88 -19.33 -1.85
C GLY A 57 -27.86 -20.33 -1.28
N PRO A 58 -27.91 -21.63 -1.67
CA PRO A 58 -27.24 -22.70 -0.94
C PRO A 58 -25.77 -22.94 -1.33
N VAL A 59 -24.94 -23.24 -0.33
CA VAL A 59 -23.52 -23.63 -0.48
C VAL A 59 -23.40 -25.14 -0.76
N ARG A 60 -22.61 -25.53 -1.77
CA ARG A 60 -22.21 -26.93 -1.99
C ARG A 60 -20.83 -27.22 -1.38
N GLN A 61 -20.67 -28.41 -0.81
CA GLN A 61 -19.42 -28.89 -0.22
C GLN A 61 -18.35 -29.22 -1.27
N VAL A 62 -17.08 -28.98 -0.93
CA VAL A 62 -15.91 -29.53 -1.62
C VAL A 62 -14.99 -30.15 -0.56
N GLN A 63 -14.64 -31.43 -0.71
CA GLN A 63 -13.70 -32.11 0.18
C GLN A 63 -12.25 -31.82 -0.22
N TYR A 64 -11.40 -31.48 0.74
CA TYR A 64 -9.94 -31.45 0.57
C TYR A 64 -9.31 -32.68 1.24
N LYS A 65 -8.36 -33.30 0.53
CA LYS A 65 -7.59 -34.46 1.00
C LYS A 65 -6.11 -34.07 0.99
N LEU A 66 -5.47 -34.00 2.16
CA LEU A 66 -4.06 -33.62 2.30
C LEU A 66 -3.17 -34.85 2.52
N PRO A 67 -1.99 -34.94 1.87
CA PRO A 67 -1.02 -36.01 2.10
C PRO A 67 0.07 -35.63 3.13
N GLY A 68 0.17 -36.43 4.19
CA GLY A 68 1.45 -36.94 4.73
C GLY A 68 2.42 -36.01 5.46
N THR A 69 2.24 -35.85 6.77
CA THR A 69 3.34 -36.02 7.76
C THR A 69 2.79 -36.72 9.01
N ASN A 70 3.61 -37.54 9.67
CA ASN A 70 3.16 -38.40 10.77
C ASN A 70 3.20 -37.70 12.14
N TYR A 71 2.03 -37.38 12.68
CA TYR A 71 1.78 -37.30 14.12
C TYR A 71 0.51 -38.10 14.45
N PRO A 72 0.47 -38.87 15.55
CA PRO A 72 -0.70 -39.67 15.90
C PRO A 72 -1.77 -38.76 16.51
N ASN A 73 -2.77 -38.37 15.72
CA ASN A 73 -4.18 -38.09 16.11
C ASN A 73 -4.95 -37.55 14.90
N GLY A 74 -6.07 -38.19 14.52
CA GLY A 74 -6.88 -37.79 13.37
C GLY A 74 -7.83 -36.61 13.64
N PRO A 75 -8.39 -35.98 12.59
CA PRO A 75 -9.37 -34.91 12.74
C PRO A 75 -10.70 -35.41 13.33
N LEU A 76 -11.45 -34.49 13.96
CA LEU A 76 -12.78 -34.76 14.51
C LEU A 76 -13.73 -35.31 13.44
N THR A 77 -14.55 -36.29 13.83
CA THR A 77 -15.50 -36.92 12.91
C THR A 77 -16.63 -35.96 12.51
N GLN A 78 -17.19 -36.17 11.32
CA GLN A 78 -18.28 -35.35 10.78
C GLN A 78 -19.52 -35.30 11.71
N ALA A 79 -19.74 -36.37 12.50
CA ALA A 79 -20.79 -36.42 13.53
C ALA A 79 -20.51 -35.48 14.72
N GLN A 80 -19.25 -35.36 15.16
CA GLN A 80 -18.85 -34.45 16.24
C GLN A 80 -18.99 -32.99 15.79
N LEU A 81 -18.62 -32.68 14.54
CA LEU A 81 -18.78 -31.33 13.97
C LEU A 81 -20.27 -30.95 13.82
N ALA A 82 -21.11 -31.88 13.34
CA ALA A 82 -22.55 -31.67 13.21
C ALA A 82 -23.25 -31.42 14.56
N TYR A 83 -22.85 -32.14 15.62
CA TYR A 83 -23.37 -31.95 16.97
C TYR A 83 -23.06 -30.55 17.52
N ILE A 84 -21.83 -30.05 17.30
CA ILE A 84 -21.42 -28.71 17.75
C ILE A 84 -22.18 -27.60 17.00
N ILE A 85 -22.36 -27.75 15.68
CA ILE A 85 -23.12 -26.79 14.85
C ILE A 85 -24.61 -26.75 15.26
N ALA A 86 -25.21 -27.91 15.53
CA ALA A 86 -26.61 -27.99 15.95
C ALA A 86 -26.88 -27.27 17.28
N GLN A 87 -25.96 -27.34 18.24
CA GLN A 87 -26.09 -26.61 19.52
C GLN A 87 -25.98 -25.08 19.34
N TYR A 88 -25.11 -24.62 18.43
CA TYR A 88 -24.87 -23.19 18.17
C TYR A 88 -26.08 -22.49 17.53
N GLN A 89 -26.84 -23.19 16.68
CA GLN A 89 -28.04 -22.62 16.04
C GLN A 89 -29.23 -22.45 16.98
N THR A 90 -29.26 -23.13 18.12
CA THR A 90 -30.35 -23.04 19.10
C THR A 90 -30.31 -21.79 19.99
N SER A 91 -29.13 -21.18 20.25
CA SER A 91 -29.05 -20.02 21.16
C SER A 91 -29.45 -18.69 20.50
N ILE A 92 -29.39 -18.60 19.17
CA ILE A 92 -29.66 -17.36 18.42
C ILE A 92 -31.17 -17.02 18.38
N ASN A 93 -32.06 -18.00 18.53
CA ASN A 93 -33.51 -17.82 18.31
C ASN A 93 -34.31 -17.32 19.52
N ASN A 94 -33.69 -17.10 20.70
CA ASN A 94 -34.42 -16.82 21.95
C ASN A 94 -34.34 -15.38 22.50
N HIS A 95 -33.74 -14.43 21.78
CA HIS A 95 -33.78 -13.00 22.17
C HIS A 95 -34.63 -12.16 21.21
N GLY A 96 -35.95 -12.10 21.47
CA GLY A 96 -36.85 -11.35 20.59
C GLY A 96 -38.32 -11.19 20.98
N SER A 97 -38.69 -11.04 22.27
CA SER A 97 -40.02 -10.45 22.62
C SER A 97 -40.25 -10.15 24.11
N THR A 98 -40.49 -8.87 24.45
CA THR A 98 -41.47 -8.44 25.47
C THR A 98 -41.79 -6.94 25.31
N GLY A 99 -43.05 -6.58 25.10
CA GLY A 99 -43.52 -5.18 25.07
C GLY A 99 -44.94 -5.05 24.50
N LYS A 100 -45.95 -4.89 25.38
CA LYS A 100 -47.39 -4.81 25.03
C LYS A 100 -47.92 -3.37 25.06
N SER A 101 -48.74 -2.99 24.06
CA SER A 101 -49.99 -2.17 24.20
C SER A 101 -50.53 -1.81 22.79
N THR A 102 -51.58 -2.45 22.25
CA THR A 102 -53.05 -2.25 22.45
C THR A 102 -53.70 -1.01 21.80
N ILE A 103 -54.58 -1.29 20.81
CA ILE A 103 -55.91 -0.66 20.52
C ILE A 103 -56.08 0.27 19.27
N SER A 104 -57.14 -0.09 18.51
CA SER A 104 -58.01 0.64 17.55
C SER A 104 -57.51 1.24 16.22
N SER A 105 -58.04 0.67 15.13
CA SER A 105 -58.41 1.27 13.83
C SER A 105 -59.73 2.11 13.94
N PRO A 106 -60.41 2.64 12.87
CA PRO A 106 -60.15 2.58 11.41
C PRO A 106 -60.40 3.87 10.58
N GLY A 107 -60.17 3.81 9.25
CA GLY A 107 -60.80 4.67 8.22
C GLY A 107 -60.16 6.05 7.96
N ALA A 108 -60.33 6.70 6.81
CA ALA A 108 -60.99 6.29 5.56
C ALA A 108 -60.39 7.02 4.33
N SER A 109 -60.76 6.57 3.14
CA SER A 109 -60.43 7.16 1.82
C SER A 109 -61.01 8.55 1.58
N VAL A 110 -60.43 9.32 0.63
CA VAL A 110 -61.13 9.96 -0.50
C VAL A 110 -60.11 10.55 -1.50
N SER A 111 -60.45 10.57 -2.79
CA SER A 111 -59.67 11.16 -3.89
C SER A 111 -60.20 12.53 -4.29
N THR A 112 -59.43 13.32 -5.06
CA THR A 112 -59.91 13.94 -6.32
C THR A 112 -58.78 14.61 -7.13
N THR A 113 -58.90 14.52 -8.45
CA THR A 113 -58.26 15.36 -9.50
C THR A 113 -58.76 16.83 -9.40
N THR A 114 -58.21 17.86 -10.08
CA THR A 114 -58.02 18.02 -11.55
C THR A 114 -57.23 19.31 -11.89
N SER A 115 -56.76 19.47 -13.13
CA SER A 115 -56.06 20.66 -13.70
C SER A 115 -57.01 21.83 -14.10
N LYS A 116 -56.64 23.01 -14.69
CA LYS A 116 -55.56 23.38 -15.64
C LYS A 116 -55.51 24.95 -15.87
N ILE A 117 -54.60 25.42 -16.76
CA ILE A 117 -54.65 26.66 -17.61
C ILE A 117 -54.11 28.03 -17.05
N THR A 118 -52.86 28.37 -17.46
CA THR A 118 -52.31 29.58 -18.18
C THR A 118 -53.13 30.89 -18.34
N TYR A 119 -52.60 32.14 -18.54
CA TYR A 119 -51.30 32.77 -18.96
C TYR A 119 -51.37 34.33 -18.67
N PRO A 120 -50.58 35.29 -19.22
CA PRO A 120 -49.11 35.55 -19.29
C PRO A 120 -48.69 37.03 -18.91
N ILE A 121 -47.44 37.47 -19.19
CA ILE A 121 -46.89 38.84 -19.53
C ILE A 121 -45.57 39.23 -18.78
N GLY A 122 -44.56 39.71 -19.53
CA GLY A 122 -43.52 40.66 -19.04
C GLY A 122 -42.03 40.24 -19.12
N THR A 123 -41.23 40.88 -19.98
CA THR A 123 -39.75 40.76 -20.08
C THR A 123 -39.06 42.10 -19.79
N PRO A 124 -37.79 42.13 -19.29
CA PRO A 124 -36.68 42.42 -20.22
C PRO A 124 -35.29 41.78 -19.92
N VAL A 125 -34.69 41.20 -20.99
CA VAL A 125 -33.31 41.38 -21.53
C VAL A 125 -32.03 41.32 -20.64
N HIS A 126 -31.15 40.37 -21.01
CA HIS A 126 -29.67 40.24 -20.89
C HIS A 126 -28.89 40.40 -19.56
N GLN A 127 -28.24 39.30 -19.14
CA GLN A 127 -26.78 39.15 -19.24
C GLN A 127 -26.40 37.66 -19.45
N ARG A 128 -25.68 37.33 -20.53
CA ARG A 128 -25.08 36.01 -20.79
C ARG A 128 -23.76 36.16 -21.55
N SER A 129 -22.81 35.28 -21.22
CA SER A 129 -21.60 34.91 -21.98
C SER A 129 -20.45 35.92 -22.14
N ILE A 130 -19.26 35.47 -21.70
CA ILE A 130 -17.98 35.72 -22.37
C ILE A 130 -17.22 34.38 -22.61
N ILE A 131 -17.31 33.42 -21.67
CA ILE A 131 -16.52 32.17 -21.73
C ILE A 131 -17.04 31.15 -22.77
N LEU A 132 -18.36 31.06 -23.00
CA LEU A 132 -18.93 30.08 -23.95
C LEU A 132 -18.64 30.41 -25.42
N THR A 133 -18.50 31.69 -25.78
CA THR A 133 -18.33 32.13 -27.17
C THR A 133 -16.98 31.73 -27.78
N ILE A 134 -15.96 31.47 -26.95
CA ILE A 134 -14.64 31.02 -27.40
C ILE A 134 -14.64 29.52 -27.76
N ILE A 135 -15.53 28.73 -27.16
CA ILE A 135 -15.57 27.27 -27.35
C ILE A 135 -16.30 26.91 -28.65
N ASP A 136 -17.38 27.61 -29.00
CA ASP A 136 -18.09 27.37 -30.26
C ASP A 136 -17.27 27.81 -31.48
N ALA A 137 -16.48 28.88 -31.37
CA ALA A 137 -15.66 29.43 -32.46
C ALA A 137 -14.52 28.50 -32.95
N ILE A 138 -14.16 27.48 -32.18
CA ILE A 138 -13.08 26.52 -32.52
C ILE A 138 -13.65 25.24 -33.17
N VAL A 139 -14.96 25.01 -33.11
CA VAL A 139 -15.56 23.67 -33.37
C VAL A 139 -16.43 23.60 -34.64
N THR A 140 -16.76 24.71 -35.29
CA THR A 140 -17.70 24.75 -36.44
C THR A 140 -17.12 25.25 -37.77
N VAL A 141 -15.97 24.72 -38.20
CA VAL A 141 -15.46 24.92 -39.58
C VAL A 141 -15.49 23.60 -40.37
N PRO A 142 -16.40 23.44 -41.35
CA PRO A 142 -16.32 22.37 -42.34
C PRO A 142 -15.17 22.61 -43.32
N LEU A 143 -14.45 21.56 -43.71
CA LEU A 143 -13.34 21.64 -44.68
C LEU A 143 -13.82 21.60 -46.15
N SER A 144 -14.79 22.46 -46.48
CA SER A 144 -15.27 22.67 -47.84
C SER A 144 -15.66 24.14 -48.04
N ASP A 145 -15.34 24.67 -49.23
CA ASP A 145 -15.64 26.02 -49.72
C ASP A 145 -14.79 27.19 -49.18
N TYR A 146 -13.57 27.29 -49.73
CA TYR A 146 -12.91 28.58 -49.93
C TYR A 146 -12.92 28.94 -51.42
N THR A 147 -13.88 29.75 -51.85
CA THR A 147 -13.84 30.45 -53.14
C THR A 147 -13.12 31.80 -52.98
N VAL A 148 -12.16 32.07 -53.86
CA VAL A 148 -11.32 33.26 -53.81
C VAL A 148 -12.06 34.46 -54.39
N LEU A 149 -12.18 35.54 -53.62
CA LEU A 149 -12.52 36.87 -54.13
C LEU A 149 -11.26 37.74 -54.17
N THR A 150 -10.83 38.05 -55.38
CA THR A 150 -9.66 38.89 -55.68
C THR A 150 -10.02 40.38 -55.67
N THR A 151 -9.23 41.20 -54.98
CA THR A 151 -9.03 42.60 -55.35
C THR A 151 -7.54 42.94 -55.32
N SER A 152 -7.10 43.66 -56.35
CA SER A 152 -5.69 43.85 -56.70
C SER A 152 -5.14 45.20 -56.23
N THR A 153 -3.88 45.21 -55.77
CA THR A 153 -2.92 46.28 -56.10
C THR A 153 -1.49 45.75 -56.16
N SER A 154 -0.72 46.31 -57.10
CA SER A 154 0.68 46.07 -57.44
C SER A 154 1.67 46.50 -56.32
N THR A 155 2.97 46.14 -56.28
CA THR A 155 3.98 45.87 -57.32
C THR A 155 5.14 44.96 -56.80
N THR A 156 5.78 44.19 -57.71
CA THR A 156 7.20 43.69 -57.72
C THR A 156 7.99 43.60 -56.39
N THR A 157 8.65 42.47 -56.06
CA THR A 157 9.76 41.87 -56.83
C THR A 157 10.00 40.41 -56.43
N ALA A 158 10.47 39.56 -57.35
CA ALA A 158 10.65 38.12 -57.13
C ALA A 158 11.99 37.75 -56.44
N ILE A 159 11.95 36.76 -55.55
CA ILE A 159 13.05 35.80 -55.33
C ILE A 159 12.43 34.40 -55.30
N THR A 160 12.87 33.54 -56.21
CA THR A 160 12.43 32.15 -56.33
C THR A 160 13.18 31.28 -55.32
N ALA A 161 12.47 30.67 -54.38
CA ALA A 161 12.98 29.57 -53.56
C ALA A 161 11.94 28.45 -53.54
N THR A 162 12.20 27.39 -54.30
CA THR A 162 11.29 26.26 -54.45
C THR A 162 11.31 25.41 -53.17
N THR A 163 10.28 25.52 -52.34
CA THR A 163 9.97 24.51 -51.31
C THR A 163 8.57 23.97 -51.54
N THR A 164 8.49 22.67 -51.82
CA THR A 164 7.23 21.92 -51.81
C THR A 164 6.55 22.03 -50.45
N PRO A 165 5.23 22.23 -50.37
CA PRO A 165 4.52 22.18 -49.10
C PRO A 165 4.53 20.74 -48.57
N THR A 166 5.45 20.45 -47.64
CA THR A 166 5.36 19.23 -46.84
C THR A 166 4.11 19.30 -45.98
N SER A 167 3.13 18.46 -46.36
CA SER A 167 2.15 17.76 -45.51
C SER A 167 1.81 18.36 -44.15
N SER A 168 0.50 18.46 -43.87
CA SER A 168 -0.04 18.57 -42.52
C SER A 168 0.69 17.67 -41.53
N ALA A 169 0.99 18.20 -40.34
CA ALA A 169 1.53 17.42 -39.25
C ALA A 169 0.50 16.39 -38.79
N ALA A 170 0.56 15.18 -39.35
CA ALA A 170 -0.22 14.04 -38.88
C ALA A 170 0.11 13.81 -37.40
N VAL A 171 -0.92 13.75 -36.56
CA VAL A 171 -0.76 13.45 -35.13
C VAL A 171 -0.36 11.97 -35.00
N VAL A 172 0.95 11.71 -35.01
CA VAL A 172 1.50 10.37 -34.77
C VAL A 172 1.17 10.01 -33.32
N GLY A 173 0.32 8.99 -33.14
CA GLY A 173 -0.73 9.04 -32.13
C GLY A 173 -0.58 8.13 -30.91
N TYR A 174 -1.05 8.66 -29.78
CA TYR A 174 -1.41 7.92 -28.55
C TYR A 174 -2.66 7.04 -28.71
N ALA A 175 -3.44 7.24 -29.78
CA ALA A 175 -4.64 6.47 -30.06
C ALA A 175 -4.24 5.04 -30.48
N PRO A 176 -4.75 3.99 -29.81
CA PRO A 176 -4.52 2.61 -30.23
C PRO A 176 -5.12 2.35 -31.63
N THR A 177 -4.52 1.43 -32.38
CA THR A 177 -4.87 1.17 -33.79
C THR A 177 -5.26 -0.28 -34.03
N SER A 178 -6.26 -0.50 -34.88
CA SER A 178 -6.69 -1.84 -35.33
C SER A 178 -5.83 -2.31 -36.49
N THR A 179 -5.36 -3.56 -36.45
CA THR A 179 -4.62 -4.20 -37.54
C THR A 179 -4.86 -5.72 -37.56
N GLY A 180 -4.44 -6.41 -38.62
CA GLY A 180 -4.44 -7.87 -38.64
C GLY A 180 -3.48 -8.46 -37.60
N CYS A 181 -3.93 -9.47 -36.86
CA CYS A 181 -3.09 -10.15 -35.87
C CYS A 181 -1.93 -10.90 -36.55
N SER A 182 -0.68 -10.50 -36.27
CA SER A 182 0.51 -11.25 -36.71
C SER A 182 0.73 -12.45 -35.79
N GLY A 183 0.14 -13.59 -36.16
CA GLY A 183 0.09 -14.80 -35.35
C GLY A 183 -1.19 -14.87 -34.50
N SER A 184 -1.37 -15.99 -33.79
CA SER A 184 -2.43 -16.13 -32.79
C SER A 184 -1.88 -15.70 -31.43
N PRO A 185 -2.26 -14.54 -30.88
CA PRO A 185 -1.93 -14.22 -29.49
C PRO A 185 -2.72 -15.15 -28.56
N VAL A 186 -2.00 -15.94 -27.75
CA VAL A 186 -2.57 -16.95 -26.86
C VAL A 186 -2.35 -16.52 -25.41
N ILE A 187 -3.37 -16.75 -24.56
CA ILE A 187 -3.24 -16.64 -23.11
C ILE A 187 -2.27 -17.74 -22.62
N VAL A 188 -1.13 -17.36 -22.08
CA VAL A 188 -0.11 -18.28 -21.55
C VAL A 188 -0.35 -18.51 -20.05
N PRO A 189 -0.54 -19.76 -19.58
CA PRO A 189 -0.66 -20.04 -18.15
C PRO A 189 0.59 -19.64 -17.35
N ALA A 190 0.40 -19.05 -16.18
CA ALA A 190 1.48 -18.66 -15.26
C ALA A 190 2.02 -19.87 -14.47
N THR A 191 2.54 -20.87 -15.19
CA THR A 191 3.20 -22.07 -14.65
C THR A 191 4.71 -22.11 -14.93
N ALA A 192 5.17 -21.27 -15.84
CA ALA A 192 6.57 -21.06 -16.21
C ALA A 192 6.78 -19.57 -16.55
N LEU A 193 8.02 -19.19 -16.88
CA LEU A 193 8.29 -17.87 -17.47
C LEU A 193 7.56 -17.72 -18.81
N TYR A 194 7.19 -16.49 -19.15
CA TYR A 194 6.69 -16.19 -20.49
C TYR A 194 7.77 -16.55 -21.54
N PRO A 195 7.44 -17.17 -22.70
CA PRO A 195 8.45 -17.76 -23.59
C PRO A 195 9.54 -16.79 -24.07
N ASP A 196 9.17 -15.55 -24.36
CA ASP A 196 10.14 -14.52 -24.77
C ASP A 196 10.99 -14.01 -23.59
N GLU A 197 10.45 -13.95 -22.37
CA GLU A 197 11.23 -13.68 -21.16
C GLU A 197 12.24 -14.81 -20.91
N ALA A 198 11.83 -16.07 -21.05
CA ALA A 198 12.70 -17.23 -20.91
C ALA A 198 13.86 -17.22 -21.93
N THR A 199 13.57 -16.81 -23.17
CA THR A 199 14.56 -16.68 -24.25
C THR A 199 15.52 -15.52 -23.99
N TRP A 200 15.00 -14.35 -23.60
CA TRP A 200 15.82 -13.19 -23.24
C TRP A 200 16.71 -13.47 -22.02
N LEU A 201 16.19 -14.19 -21.02
CA LEU A 201 16.91 -14.58 -19.81
C LEU A 201 18.12 -15.49 -20.11
N GLN A 202 18.01 -16.39 -21.08
CA GLN A 202 19.13 -17.25 -21.52
C GLN A 202 20.30 -16.41 -22.03
N SER A 203 20.03 -15.34 -22.78
CA SER A 203 21.05 -14.40 -23.27
C SER A 203 21.56 -13.44 -22.19
N ARG A 204 20.68 -12.94 -21.31
CA ARG A 204 21.07 -12.02 -20.23
C ARG A 204 21.93 -12.69 -19.16
N ALA A 205 21.61 -13.92 -18.76
CA ALA A 205 22.25 -14.61 -17.64
C ALA A 205 23.79 -14.60 -17.69
N PRO A 206 24.47 -15.01 -18.78
CA PRO A 206 25.94 -14.97 -18.85
C PRO A 206 26.53 -13.55 -18.79
N ILE A 207 25.83 -12.55 -19.32
CA ILE A 207 26.27 -11.14 -19.30
C ILE A 207 26.15 -10.56 -17.89
N ALA A 208 25.02 -10.80 -17.22
CA ALA A 208 24.81 -10.41 -15.82
C ALA A 208 25.81 -11.12 -14.88
N GLU A 209 26.02 -12.42 -15.07
CA GLU A 209 27.02 -13.19 -14.32
C GLU A 209 28.44 -12.62 -14.50
N THR A 210 28.87 -12.40 -15.75
CA THR A 210 30.21 -11.85 -16.04
C THR A 210 30.39 -10.47 -15.42
N SER A 211 29.39 -9.60 -15.54
CA SER A 211 29.40 -8.25 -14.95
C SER A 211 29.47 -8.28 -13.43
N LEU A 212 28.71 -9.19 -12.79
CA LEU A 212 28.73 -9.36 -11.34
C LEU A 212 30.08 -9.91 -10.86
N ARG A 213 30.68 -10.91 -11.54
CA ARG A 213 32.04 -11.39 -11.22
C ARG A 213 33.09 -10.28 -11.35
N ALA A 214 32.99 -9.44 -12.38
CA ALA A 214 33.87 -8.28 -12.55
C ALA A 214 33.73 -7.25 -11.42
N TRP A 215 32.50 -6.95 -10.99
CA TRP A 215 32.26 -6.04 -9.86
C TRP A 215 32.73 -6.63 -8.52
N LEU A 216 32.48 -7.90 -8.23
CA LEU A 216 32.99 -8.58 -7.03
C LEU A 216 34.53 -8.53 -6.97
N THR A 217 35.19 -8.74 -8.12
CA THR A 217 36.65 -8.64 -8.26
C THR A 217 37.15 -7.20 -8.04
N LYS A 218 36.46 -6.19 -8.58
CA LYS A 218 36.75 -4.76 -8.34
C LYS A 218 36.67 -4.39 -6.85
N ILE A 219 35.77 -5.00 -6.09
CA ILE A 219 35.62 -4.82 -4.63
C ILE A 219 36.67 -5.62 -3.81
N GLY A 220 37.53 -6.39 -4.48
CA GLY A 220 38.64 -7.12 -3.84
C GLY A 220 38.26 -8.50 -3.29
N LEU A 221 37.23 -9.14 -3.85
CA LEU A 221 36.97 -10.57 -3.65
C LEU A 221 37.72 -11.39 -4.71
N SER A 222 38.34 -12.49 -4.28
CA SER A 222 39.01 -13.45 -5.15
C SER A 222 38.02 -14.41 -5.82
N ALA A 223 38.46 -15.06 -6.90
CA ALA A 223 37.69 -16.13 -7.57
C ALA A 223 37.29 -17.28 -6.63
N SER A 224 38.07 -17.53 -5.58
CA SER A 224 37.78 -18.49 -4.51
C SER A 224 36.66 -18.03 -3.57
N ASP A 225 36.56 -16.73 -3.25
CA ASP A 225 35.58 -16.21 -2.27
C ASP A 225 34.14 -16.38 -2.73
N TYR A 226 33.89 -16.22 -4.04
CA TYR A 226 32.59 -16.44 -4.67
C TYR A 226 32.48 -17.80 -5.39
N ASN A 227 33.44 -18.72 -5.19
CA ASN A 227 33.50 -20.03 -5.83
C ASN A 227 33.25 -19.97 -7.34
N ALA A 228 34.25 -19.55 -8.11
CA ALA A 228 34.16 -19.32 -9.56
C ALA A 228 33.60 -20.50 -10.38
N SER A 229 33.72 -21.72 -9.87
CA SER A 229 33.16 -22.98 -10.39
C SER A 229 31.66 -23.19 -10.16
N THR A 230 30.96 -22.26 -9.48
CA THR A 230 29.52 -22.36 -9.19
C THR A 230 28.70 -21.20 -9.80
N VAL A 231 27.39 -21.45 -9.92
CA VAL A 231 26.37 -20.52 -10.44
C VAL A 231 26.38 -19.23 -9.63
N VAL A 232 26.56 -18.09 -10.30
CA VAL A 232 26.46 -16.77 -9.66
C VAL A 232 25.00 -16.50 -9.27
N PRO A 233 24.73 -15.98 -8.07
CA PRO A 233 23.36 -15.67 -7.64
C PRO A 233 22.70 -14.69 -8.61
N ARG A 234 21.46 -15.00 -9.01
CA ARG A 234 20.65 -14.07 -9.81
C ARG A 234 20.16 -12.93 -8.93
N VAL A 235 20.53 -11.70 -9.27
CA VAL A 235 20.17 -10.49 -8.51
C VAL A 235 18.97 -9.79 -9.15
N GLY A 236 17.98 -9.44 -8.34
CA GLY A 236 16.90 -8.51 -8.68
C GLY A 236 17.05 -7.17 -7.94
N LEU A 237 16.52 -6.10 -8.54
CA LEU A 237 16.38 -4.77 -7.93
C LEU A 237 14.88 -4.44 -7.84
N THR A 238 14.43 -3.87 -6.73
CA THR A 238 13.06 -3.35 -6.60
C THR A 238 13.09 -1.92 -6.06
N THR A 239 12.34 -1.01 -6.69
CA THR A 239 12.12 0.37 -6.22
C THR A 239 10.64 0.55 -5.87
N SER A 240 10.37 0.99 -4.64
CA SER A 240 9.01 1.20 -4.14
C SER A 240 8.26 2.33 -4.84
N GLY A 241 6.97 2.44 -4.54
CA GLY A 241 6.20 3.66 -4.79
C GLY A 241 6.49 4.79 -3.81
N GLY A 242 5.85 5.94 -4.06
CA GLY A 242 6.09 7.20 -3.32
C GLY A 242 6.37 8.42 -4.21
N GLY A 243 5.80 8.48 -5.41
CA GLY A 243 5.92 9.63 -6.32
C GLY A 243 7.37 10.05 -6.64
N TYR A 244 7.62 11.35 -6.76
CA TYR A 244 8.96 11.88 -7.07
C TYR A 244 10.01 11.57 -6.00
N ARG A 245 9.62 11.41 -4.72
CA ARG A 245 10.54 10.96 -3.66
C ARG A 245 11.12 9.59 -4.02
N ALA A 246 10.26 8.63 -4.37
CA ALA A 246 10.71 7.29 -4.76
C ALA A 246 11.51 7.28 -6.07
N LEU A 247 11.10 8.08 -7.07
CA LEU A 247 11.83 8.22 -8.32
C LEU A 247 13.26 8.72 -8.07
N LEU A 248 13.42 9.82 -7.34
CA LEU A 248 14.71 10.50 -7.20
C LEU A 248 15.67 9.76 -6.26
N ILE A 249 15.17 9.16 -5.17
CA ILE A 249 15.99 8.32 -4.30
C ILE A 249 16.39 7.03 -5.03
N GLY A 250 15.46 6.37 -5.71
CA GLY A 250 15.75 5.19 -6.54
C GLY A 250 16.73 5.51 -7.67
N ALA A 251 16.62 6.69 -8.30
CA ALA A 251 17.57 7.17 -9.30
C ALA A 251 18.98 7.30 -8.72
N GLY A 252 19.12 7.85 -7.51
CA GLY A 252 20.39 7.86 -6.78
C GLY A 252 20.96 6.47 -6.52
N VAL A 253 20.11 5.52 -6.14
CA VAL A 253 20.49 4.12 -5.93
C VAL A 253 21.00 3.47 -7.23
N ILE A 254 20.32 3.68 -8.36
CA ILE A 254 20.77 3.21 -9.69
C ILE A 254 22.09 3.90 -10.08
N GLN A 255 22.20 5.22 -9.89
CA GLN A 255 23.39 6.02 -10.18
C GLN A 255 24.63 5.54 -9.43
N ALA A 256 24.46 5.08 -8.19
CA ALA A 256 25.55 4.47 -7.42
C ALA A 256 26.03 3.14 -8.03
N MET A 257 25.13 2.35 -8.61
CA MET A 257 25.42 1.00 -9.11
C MET A 257 25.83 0.95 -10.59
N ASP A 258 25.51 1.98 -11.38
CA ASP A 258 25.79 2.01 -12.82
C ASP A 258 27.29 2.20 -13.12
N GLY A 259 27.91 1.22 -13.78
CA GLY A 259 29.31 1.29 -14.23
C GLY A 259 29.60 2.38 -15.27
N ARG A 260 28.56 3.00 -15.85
CA ARG A 260 28.65 4.06 -16.86
C ARG A 260 28.68 5.47 -16.26
N GLU A 261 28.43 5.61 -14.96
CA GLU A 261 28.48 6.90 -14.25
C GLU A 261 29.92 7.22 -13.82
N THR A 262 30.34 8.47 -14.01
CA THR A 262 31.72 8.94 -13.75
C THR A 262 31.95 9.43 -12.31
N LEU A 263 30.97 9.24 -11.41
CA LEU A 263 30.92 9.82 -10.06
C LEU A 263 31.80 9.10 -9.02
N GLY A 264 32.58 8.08 -9.41
CA GLY A 264 33.54 7.41 -8.52
C GLY A 264 32.93 6.51 -7.45
N SER A 265 31.78 5.90 -7.70
CA SER A 265 31.13 4.98 -6.75
C SER A 265 31.87 3.64 -6.60
N PRO A 266 31.99 3.10 -5.37
CA PRO A 266 32.45 1.72 -5.17
C PRO A 266 31.46 0.69 -5.76
N LEU A 267 30.16 1.01 -5.77
CA LEU A 267 29.12 0.13 -6.31
C LEU A 267 29.04 0.15 -7.86
N ALA A 268 29.74 1.07 -8.53
CA ALA A 268 29.67 1.20 -9.98
C ALA A 268 30.12 -0.10 -10.69
N GLY A 269 29.22 -0.65 -11.51
CA GLY A 269 29.36 -1.94 -12.20
C GLY A 269 28.36 -3.00 -11.70
N LEU A 270 27.77 -2.81 -10.50
CA LEU A 270 26.79 -3.74 -9.95
C LEU A 270 25.50 -3.78 -10.77
N LEU A 271 25.03 -2.64 -11.32
CA LEU A 271 23.78 -2.59 -12.11
C LEU A 271 23.84 -3.50 -13.34
N GLN A 272 25.00 -3.55 -14.01
CA GLN A 272 25.24 -4.44 -15.14
C GLN A 272 25.14 -5.93 -14.75
N GLY A 273 25.34 -6.27 -13.48
CA GLY A 273 25.14 -7.62 -12.92
C GLY A 273 23.72 -7.96 -12.46
N ILE A 274 22.79 -7.00 -12.46
CA ILE A 274 21.40 -7.22 -12.03
C ILE A 274 20.57 -7.78 -13.20
N THR A 275 19.80 -8.85 -12.97
CA THR A 275 19.04 -9.53 -14.02
C THR A 275 17.64 -8.94 -14.22
N TYR A 276 16.95 -8.62 -13.12
CA TYR A 276 15.57 -8.12 -13.12
C TYR A 276 15.46 -6.80 -12.34
N GLN A 277 14.58 -5.91 -12.77
CA GLN A 277 14.23 -4.69 -12.04
C GLN A 277 12.72 -4.48 -11.98
N THR A 278 12.16 -4.37 -10.78
CA THR A 278 10.75 -4.03 -10.55
C THR A 278 10.55 -2.59 -10.09
N GLY A 279 9.41 -2.01 -10.46
CA GLY A 279 8.99 -0.69 -10.01
C GLY A 279 7.47 -0.59 -9.88
N THR A 280 7.01 0.15 -8.87
CA THR A 280 5.59 0.49 -8.68
C THR A 280 5.47 1.98 -8.43
N SER A 281 4.39 2.61 -8.87
CA SER A 281 4.14 4.05 -8.65
C SER A 281 5.34 4.93 -9.05
N GLY A 282 5.85 5.77 -8.14
CA GLY A 282 7.09 6.54 -8.34
C GLY A 282 8.33 5.71 -8.75
N GLY A 283 8.42 4.44 -8.32
CA GLY A 283 9.43 3.49 -8.79
C GLY A 283 9.17 2.99 -10.22
N ALA A 284 7.90 2.88 -10.64
CA ALA A 284 7.54 2.60 -12.03
C ALA A 284 7.82 3.80 -12.96
N TRP A 285 7.68 5.03 -12.46
CA TRP A 285 8.10 6.24 -13.19
C TRP A 285 9.59 6.20 -13.49
N LEU A 286 10.43 5.90 -12.48
CA LEU A 286 11.87 5.73 -12.63
C LEU A 286 12.19 4.63 -13.64
N LEU A 287 11.64 3.44 -13.43
CA LEU A 287 11.90 2.26 -14.26
C LEU A 287 11.53 2.50 -15.72
N THR A 288 10.37 3.11 -15.97
CA THR A 288 9.89 3.36 -17.33
C THR A 288 10.64 4.52 -17.98
N SER A 289 10.94 5.60 -17.25
CA SER A 289 11.80 6.70 -17.73
C SER A 289 13.22 6.22 -18.04
N PHE A 290 13.73 5.20 -17.34
CA PHE A 290 15.01 4.58 -17.64
C PHE A 290 14.91 3.67 -18.87
N ALA A 291 14.07 2.64 -18.83
CA ALA A 291 13.99 1.61 -19.88
C ALA A 291 13.48 2.15 -21.23
N ALA A 292 12.38 2.92 -21.24
CA ALA A 292 11.74 3.38 -22.47
C ALA A 292 12.52 4.50 -23.19
N ASN A 293 13.48 5.15 -22.52
CA ASN A 293 14.41 6.09 -23.14
C ASN A 293 15.72 5.43 -23.62
N ASN A 294 15.79 4.09 -23.76
CA ASN A 294 17.00 3.31 -24.10
C ASN A 294 18.10 3.32 -23.00
N TYR A 295 17.68 3.26 -21.73
CA TYR A 295 18.54 3.16 -20.55
C TYR A 295 19.72 4.16 -20.45
N PRO A 296 19.54 5.46 -20.70
CA PRO A 296 20.56 6.49 -20.48
C PRO A 296 20.99 6.57 -19.00
N THR A 297 22.20 7.05 -18.71
CA THR A 297 22.65 7.21 -17.31
C THR A 297 21.74 8.16 -16.54
N ILE A 298 21.68 8.00 -15.21
CA ILE A 298 20.85 8.84 -14.35
C ILE A 298 21.30 10.30 -14.41
N SER A 299 22.61 10.56 -14.50
CA SER A 299 23.13 11.90 -14.75
C SER A 299 22.59 12.48 -16.06
N SER A 300 22.57 11.69 -17.14
CA SER A 300 22.02 12.12 -18.43
C SER A 300 20.54 12.45 -18.34
N LEU A 301 19.69 11.57 -17.79
CA LEU A 301 18.25 11.83 -17.61
C LEU A 301 17.97 13.03 -16.71
N ARG A 302 18.71 13.14 -15.60
CA ARG A 302 18.60 14.27 -14.68
C ARG A 302 18.82 15.58 -15.43
N ASP A 303 19.92 15.69 -16.16
CA ASP A 303 20.37 16.96 -16.74
C ASP A 303 19.68 17.30 -18.09
N SER A 304 19.31 16.30 -18.90
CA SER A 304 18.63 16.51 -20.19
C SER A 304 17.11 16.61 -20.09
N LEU A 305 16.51 16.06 -19.02
CA LEU A 305 15.06 15.86 -18.92
C LEU A 305 14.47 16.35 -17.60
N TRP A 306 14.88 15.75 -16.48
CA TRP A 306 14.12 15.86 -15.23
C TRP A 306 14.24 17.24 -14.57
N ILE A 307 15.43 17.83 -14.46
CA ILE A 307 15.59 19.18 -13.86
C ILE A 307 14.80 20.24 -14.63
N GLN A 308 14.65 20.06 -15.95
CA GLN A 308 13.93 20.99 -16.80
C GLN A 308 12.41 20.84 -16.64
N ARG A 309 11.92 19.66 -16.26
CA ARG A 309 10.48 19.33 -16.28
C ARG A 309 9.84 19.25 -14.89
N PHE A 310 10.52 18.70 -13.89
CA PHE A 310 9.97 18.48 -12.53
C PHE A 310 9.75 19.79 -11.74
N LYS A 311 10.35 20.90 -12.17
CA LYS A 311 10.07 22.24 -11.63
C LYS A 311 8.64 22.73 -11.90
N TYR A 312 7.90 22.02 -12.76
CA TYR A 312 6.55 22.37 -13.16
C TYR A 312 5.50 21.40 -12.64
N PHE A 313 4.40 21.98 -12.17
CA PHE A 313 3.31 21.30 -11.49
C PHE A 313 2.67 20.21 -12.36
N LEU A 314 2.32 19.06 -11.76
CA LEU A 314 1.53 17.98 -12.39
C LEU A 314 0.02 18.31 -12.37
N ILE A 315 -0.67 18.14 -13.49
CA ILE A 315 -2.14 18.26 -13.66
C ILE A 315 -2.71 19.71 -13.73
N LEU A 316 -2.00 20.75 -13.27
CA LEU A 316 -2.50 22.13 -13.37
C LEU A 316 -2.20 22.82 -14.71
N PRO A 317 -3.11 23.66 -15.23
CA PRO A 317 -2.81 24.58 -16.31
C PRO A 317 -1.66 25.51 -15.92
N ASN A 318 -0.62 25.56 -16.74
CA ASN A 318 0.51 26.48 -16.56
C ASN A 318 0.64 27.31 -17.86
N PRO A 319 0.66 28.65 -17.79
CA PRO A 319 0.78 29.50 -18.97
C PRO A 319 2.05 29.25 -19.79
N ASP A 320 3.15 28.82 -19.15
CA ASP A 320 4.41 28.43 -19.81
C ASP A 320 4.33 27.05 -20.51
N LYS A 321 3.16 26.38 -20.45
CA LYS A 321 2.96 24.98 -20.84
C LYS A 321 1.73 24.75 -21.75
N LEU A 322 1.05 25.80 -22.20
CA LEU A 322 -0.17 25.72 -23.02
C LEU A 322 -0.01 24.78 -24.24
N ASP A 323 1.16 24.81 -24.88
CA ASP A 323 1.47 24.03 -26.09
C ASP A 323 1.35 22.51 -25.87
N TYR A 324 1.97 21.94 -24.84
CA TYR A 324 1.91 20.49 -24.66
C TYR A 324 0.60 20.02 -24.03
N GLN A 325 -0.07 20.86 -23.24
CA GLN A 325 -1.37 20.51 -22.66
C GLN A 325 -2.43 20.37 -23.76
N ALA A 326 -2.40 21.26 -24.76
CA ALA A 326 -3.21 21.11 -25.97
C ALA A 326 -2.90 19.81 -26.72
N VAL A 327 -1.61 19.45 -26.88
CA VAL A 327 -1.19 18.18 -27.51
C VAL A 327 -1.65 16.95 -26.70
N ALA A 328 -1.54 16.98 -25.38
CA ALA A 328 -2.00 15.89 -24.49
C ALA A 328 -3.52 15.69 -24.58
N ILE A 329 -4.30 16.78 -24.57
CA ILE A 329 -5.76 16.72 -24.73
C ILE A 329 -6.13 16.20 -26.13
N ALA A 330 -5.47 16.67 -27.19
CA ALA A 330 -5.70 16.18 -28.55
C ALA A 330 -5.38 14.68 -28.70
N GLN A 331 -4.31 14.19 -28.05
CA GLN A 331 -3.97 12.77 -27.98
C GLN A 331 -5.06 11.93 -27.30
N ILE A 332 -5.58 12.39 -26.16
CA ILE A 332 -6.64 11.69 -25.41
C ILE A 332 -7.95 11.70 -26.21
N LEU A 333 -8.32 12.83 -26.83
CA LEU A 333 -9.47 12.90 -27.72
C LEU A 333 -9.31 12.01 -28.95
N ALA A 334 -8.09 11.81 -29.47
CA ALA A 334 -7.84 10.85 -30.54
C ALA A 334 -8.06 9.39 -30.08
N LYS A 335 -7.59 8.99 -28.89
CA LYS A 335 -7.88 7.65 -28.30
C LYS A 335 -9.39 7.43 -28.14
N LYS A 336 -10.11 8.46 -27.69
CA LYS A 336 -11.58 8.43 -27.58
C LYS A 336 -12.28 8.30 -28.94
N ASN A 337 -11.86 9.08 -29.94
CA ASN A 337 -12.42 9.04 -31.29
C ASN A 337 -12.12 7.70 -32.00
N ALA A 338 -11.06 7.01 -31.60
CA ALA A 338 -10.76 5.63 -32.02
C ALA A 338 -11.63 4.56 -31.31
N GLY A 339 -12.60 4.96 -30.47
CA GLY A 339 -13.58 4.08 -29.83
C GLY A 339 -13.15 3.48 -28.47
N PHE A 340 -12.00 3.88 -27.93
CA PHE A 340 -11.53 3.38 -26.63
C PHE A 340 -12.01 4.24 -25.47
N LYS A 341 -12.28 3.63 -24.32
CA LYS A 341 -12.55 4.35 -23.07
C LYS A 341 -11.36 5.27 -22.74
N VAL A 342 -11.66 6.51 -22.39
CA VAL A 342 -10.72 7.45 -21.77
C VAL A 342 -11.20 7.84 -20.37
N THR A 343 -10.24 8.04 -19.47
CA THR A 343 -10.42 8.09 -18.00
C THR A 343 -9.58 9.22 -17.39
N VAL A 344 -9.65 9.44 -16.08
CA VAL A 344 -8.66 10.32 -15.39
C VAL A 344 -7.24 9.78 -15.58
N ALA A 345 -7.08 8.44 -15.63
CA ALA A 345 -5.78 7.81 -15.79
C ALA A 345 -5.10 8.19 -17.10
N ASP A 346 -5.85 8.45 -18.18
CA ASP A 346 -5.29 8.97 -19.43
C ASP A 346 -4.66 10.36 -19.26
N VAL A 347 -5.37 11.29 -18.61
CA VAL A 347 -4.88 12.66 -18.36
C VAL A 347 -3.60 12.64 -17.52
N TRP A 348 -3.64 11.88 -16.43
CA TRP A 348 -2.51 11.65 -15.54
C TRP A 348 -1.31 11.03 -16.26
N SER A 349 -1.54 9.97 -17.02
CA SER A 349 -0.52 9.24 -17.78
C SER A 349 0.15 10.12 -18.83
N ARG A 350 -0.60 10.96 -19.55
CA ARG A 350 -0.01 11.87 -20.54
C ARG A 350 0.87 12.92 -19.86
N ASP A 351 0.41 13.56 -18.79
CA ASP A 351 1.20 14.59 -18.11
C ASP A 351 2.50 14.03 -17.51
N LEU A 352 2.45 12.85 -16.88
CA LEU A 352 3.65 12.12 -16.45
C LEU A 352 4.58 11.76 -17.62
N ALA A 353 4.04 11.25 -18.74
CA ALA A 353 4.84 10.93 -19.92
C ALA A 353 5.54 12.16 -20.52
N PHE A 354 4.88 13.33 -20.48
CA PHE A 354 5.50 14.61 -20.84
C PHE A 354 6.61 15.03 -19.88
N GLN A 355 6.70 14.51 -18.64
CA GLN A 355 7.83 14.76 -17.74
C GLN A 355 8.94 13.71 -17.85
N LEU A 356 8.59 12.46 -18.22
CA LEU A 356 9.45 11.28 -18.05
C LEU A 356 9.99 10.67 -19.36
N LEU A 357 9.40 10.97 -20.52
CA LEU A 357 9.85 10.45 -21.82
C LEU A 357 10.52 11.54 -22.66
N GLN A 358 11.67 11.22 -23.25
CA GLN A 358 12.43 12.12 -24.14
C GLN A 358 11.78 12.22 -25.53
N ALA A 359 11.12 11.15 -25.97
CA ALA A 359 10.50 11.06 -27.29
C ALA A 359 9.45 12.17 -27.53
N PRO A 360 9.29 12.66 -28.77
CA PRO A 360 8.38 13.75 -29.10
C PRO A 360 6.95 13.55 -28.59
N ASN A 361 6.27 14.67 -28.31
CA ASN A 361 4.89 14.71 -27.85
C ASN A 361 4.61 13.82 -26.62
N GLY A 362 5.59 13.74 -25.70
CA GLY A 362 5.51 12.94 -24.48
C GLY A 362 5.51 11.43 -24.75
N GLY A 363 6.29 10.98 -25.75
CA GLY A 363 6.33 9.57 -26.14
C GLY A 363 4.96 8.99 -26.55
N ALA A 364 4.22 9.70 -27.41
CA ALA A 364 2.90 9.27 -27.87
C ALA A 364 2.90 7.86 -28.51
N ASN A 365 3.95 7.54 -29.25
CA ASN A 365 4.17 6.24 -29.91
C ASN A 365 5.07 5.29 -29.12
N VAL A 366 5.53 5.67 -27.92
CA VAL A 366 6.43 4.83 -27.11
C VAL A 366 5.57 3.86 -26.33
N THR A 367 5.58 2.60 -26.74
CA THR A 367 4.90 1.47 -26.10
C THR A 367 5.84 0.71 -25.17
N PHE A 368 5.29 -0.07 -24.25
CA PHE A 368 6.09 -0.91 -23.36
C PHE A 368 6.71 -2.08 -24.13
N ASP A 369 6.04 -2.60 -25.17
CA ASP A 369 6.63 -3.57 -26.11
C ASP A 369 7.82 -2.99 -26.89
N SER A 370 7.82 -1.68 -27.23
CA SER A 370 8.91 -1.05 -27.98
C SER A 370 10.25 -1.02 -27.23
N ILE A 371 10.24 -1.24 -25.91
CA ILE A 371 11.47 -1.44 -25.10
C ILE A 371 12.30 -2.59 -25.69
N THR A 372 11.66 -3.64 -26.22
CA THR A 372 12.33 -4.77 -26.89
C THR A 372 13.17 -4.36 -28.11
N SER A 373 12.80 -3.24 -28.75
CA SER A 373 13.46 -2.69 -29.93
C SER A 373 14.54 -1.66 -29.60
N THR A 374 14.77 -1.36 -28.32
CA THR A 374 15.89 -0.50 -27.87
C THR A 374 17.23 -1.24 -27.92
N ASP A 375 18.31 -0.53 -28.23
CA ASP A 375 19.63 -1.16 -28.41
C ASP A 375 20.20 -1.71 -27.10
N ALA A 376 19.96 -1.03 -25.97
CA ALA A 376 20.38 -1.51 -24.65
C ALA A 376 19.70 -2.84 -24.27
N PHE A 377 18.44 -3.04 -24.67
CA PHE A 377 17.67 -4.26 -24.41
C PHE A 377 18.07 -5.40 -25.37
N LYS A 378 18.25 -5.11 -26.67
CA LYS A 378 18.82 -6.04 -27.67
C LYS A 378 20.24 -6.51 -27.30
N ALA A 379 21.04 -5.64 -26.69
CA ALA A 379 22.38 -5.96 -26.19
C ALA A 379 22.36 -6.70 -24.84
N PHE A 380 21.18 -6.98 -24.27
CA PHE A 380 21.02 -7.59 -22.94
C PHE A 380 21.86 -6.89 -21.86
N SER A 381 22.05 -5.57 -21.98
CA SER A 381 23.09 -4.84 -21.24
C SER A 381 22.70 -4.52 -19.80
N LEU A 382 21.39 -4.46 -19.53
CA LEU A 382 20.79 -3.95 -18.29
C LEU A 382 19.57 -4.80 -17.86
N PRO A 383 19.03 -4.61 -16.66
CA PRO A 383 17.98 -5.48 -16.10
C PRO A 383 16.68 -5.49 -16.89
N PHE A 384 15.97 -6.62 -16.88
CA PHE A 384 14.63 -6.77 -17.44
C PHE A 384 13.61 -5.95 -16.61
N PRO A 385 12.85 -5.01 -17.20
CA PRO A 385 11.97 -4.11 -16.48
C PRO A 385 10.59 -4.74 -16.27
N MET A 386 10.05 -4.64 -15.06
CA MET A 386 8.72 -5.14 -14.71
C MET A 386 7.98 -4.10 -13.85
N VAL A 387 6.78 -3.71 -14.28
CA VAL A 387 5.93 -2.72 -13.59
C VAL A 387 4.73 -3.41 -12.96
N THR A 388 4.34 -3.03 -11.74
CA THR A 388 3.17 -3.60 -11.04
C THR A 388 2.00 -2.62 -10.93
N ALA A 389 0.78 -3.13 -11.03
CA ALA A 389 -0.47 -2.43 -10.72
C ALA A 389 -1.41 -3.38 -9.94
N ILE A 390 -2.46 -2.84 -9.30
CA ILE A 390 -3.45 -3.69 -8.61
C ILE A 390 -4.73 -3.78 -9.43
N LEU A 391 -5.30 -4.99 -9.54
CA LEU A 391 -6.65 -5.18 -10.06
C LEU A 391 -7.68 -4.58 -9.09
N TYR A 392 -8.32 -3.50 -9.53
CA TYR A 392 -9.37 -2.79 -8.80
C TYR A 392 -10.74 -3.40 -9.12
N ARG A 393 -11.56 -3.63 -8.09
CA ARG A 393 -12.94 -4.11 -8.24
C ARG A 393 -13.93 -3.01 -7.87
N THR A 394 -15.00 -2.95 -8.65
CA THR A 394 -16.07 -1.95 -8.53
C THR A 394 -16.72 -1.93 -7.15
N GLY A 395 -16.89 -0.74 -6.58
CA GLY A 395 -17.59 -0.55 -5.30
C GLY A 395 -16.74 -0.78 -4.04
N THR A 396 -15.42 -0.93 -4.16
CA THR A 396 -14.50 -0.92 -3.00
C THR A 396 -13.48 0.20 -3.12
N CYS A 397 -13.55 1.15 -2.20
CA CYS A 397 -12.72 2.34 -2.10
C CYS A 397 -11.20 2.14 -2.28
N VAL A 398 -10.66 1.13 -1.61
CA VAL A 398 -9.24 0.73 -1.67
C VAL A 398 -9.24 -0.78 -1.97
N PRO A 399 -8.36 -1.28 -2.87
CA PRO A 399 -8.21 -2.70 -3.11
C PRO A 399 -7.95 -3.48 -1.81
N PRO A 400 -8.70 -4.57 -1.54
CA PRO A 400 -8.35 -5.52 -0.49
C PRO A 400 -6.91 -6.04 -0.60
N LEU A 401 -6.26 -6.37 0.52
CA LEU A 401 -4.86 -6.84 0.56
C LEU A 401 -4.57 -8.07 -0.32
N ASN A 402 -5.60 -8.86 -0.66
CA ASN A 402 -5.54 -10.03 -1.52
C ASN A 402 -6.00 -9.78 -2.97
N SER A 403 -6.17 -8.52 -3.38
CA SER A 403 -6.39 -8.15 -4.78
C SER A 403 -5.21 -8.56 -5.65
N SER A 404 -5.50 -9.03 -6.87
CA SER A 404 -4.46 -9.57 -7.74
C SER A 404 -3.49 -8.48 -8.21
N ILE A 405 -2.20 -8.76 -8.08
CA ILE A 405 -1.12 -7.93 -8.61
C ILE A 405 -0.99 -8.24 -10.09
N ILE A 406 -1.20 -7.22 -10.92
CA ILE A 406 -0.94 -7.25 -12.36
C ILE A 406 0.52 -6.85 -12.59
N GLU A 407 1.20 -7.60 -13.43
CA GLU A 407 2.58 -7.38 -13.85
C GLU A 407 2.61 -7.01 -15.35
N PHE A 408 3.31 -5.93 -15.69
CA PHE A 408 3.60 -5.49 -17.05
C PHE A 408 5.10 -5.69 -17.34
N THR A 409 5.41 -6.37 -18.44
CA THR A 409 6.77 -6.64 -18.92
C THR A 409 6.84 -6.26 -20.41
N PRO A 410 8.03 -6.05 -21.02
CA PRO A 410 8.15 -5.76 -22.46
C PRO A 410 7.58 -6.84 -23.40
N TYR A 411 7.23 -8.02 -22.87
CA TYR A 411 6.65 -9.11 -23.65
C TYR A 411 5.18 -9.39 -23.29
N ALA A 412 4.80 -9.24 -22.03
CA ALA A 412 3.52 -9.74 -21.52
C ALA A 412 2.91 -8.88 -20.38
N MET A 413 1.58 -8.89 -20.30
CA MET A 413 0.79 -8.39 -19.18
C MET A 413 0.01 -9.56 -18.55
N GLY A 414 -0.02 -9.67 -17.22
CA GLY A 414 -0.72 -10.77 -16.56
C GLY A 414 -0.53 -10.81 -15.05
N SER A 415 -0.77 -11.96 -14.44
CA SER A 415 -0.59 -12.15 -13.00
C SER A 415 -0.30 -13.61 -12.64
N TRP A 416 0.47 -13.79 -11.57
CA TRP A 416 0.77 -15.09 -10.96
C TRP A 416 -0.36 -15.58 -10.04
N ASP A 417 -1.29 -14.70 -9.66
CA ASP A 417 -2.28 -14.95 -8.61
C ASP A 417 -3.43 -15.82 -9.10
N THR A 418 -3.97 -16.66 -8.22
CA THR A 418 -4.96 -17.71 -8.57
C THR A 418 -6.26 -17.22 -9.21
N GLY A 419 -6.58 -15.93 -9.11
CA GLY A 419 -7.71 -15.31 -9.81
C GLY A 419 -7.50 -15.14 -11.32
N ILE A 420 -6.26 -15.06 -11.78
CA ILE A 420 -5.89 -14.85 -13.19
C ILE A 420 -4.92 -15.96 -13.63
N LYS A 421 -3.78 -16.10 -12.95
CA LYS A 421 -2.73 -17.11 -13.16
C LYS A 421 -2.36 -17.32 -14.65
N ALA A 422 -2.28 -16.22 -15.38
CA ALA A 422 -2.07 -16.21 -16.81
C ALA A 422 -1.52 -14.86 -17.30
N PHE A 423 -0.93 -14.89 -18.50
CA PHE A 423 -0.32 -13.77 -19.19
C PHE A 423 -0.84 -13.67 -20.64
N THR A 424 -0.91 -12.46 -21.17
CA THR A 424 -1.20 -12.16 -22.58
C THR A 424 -0.05 -11.34 -23.18
N PRO A 425 0.22 -11.40 -24.50
CA PRO A 425 1.27 -10.57 -25.10
C PRO A 425 0.96 -9.07 -24.93
N ILE A 426 1.89 -8.30 -24.37
CA ILE A 426 1.62 -6.90 -23.95
C ILE A 426 1.23 -6.01 -25.16
N LYS A 427 1.85 -6.27 -26.30
CA LYS A 427 1.59 -5.64 -27.60
C LYS A 427 0.11 -5.63 -28.03
N TYR A 428 -0.70 -6.56 -27.51
CA TYR A 428 -2.10 -6.75 -27.90
C TYR A 428 -3.12 -6.49 -26.77
N VAL A 429 -2.73 -5.88 -25.64
CA VAL A 429 -3.61 -5.69 -24.47
C VAL A 429 -4.83 -4.81 -24.70
N GLY A 430 -4.88 -4.04 -25.78
CA GLY A 430 -6.08 -3.31 -26.20
C GLY A 430 -7.13 -4.18 -26.91
N THR A 431 -6.83 -5.45 -27.17
CA THR A 431 -7.72 -6.36 -27.91
C THR A 431 -8.67 -7.04 -26.92
N SER A 432 -9.96 -7.00 -27.19
CA SER A 432 -10.95 -7.78 -26.44
C SER A 432 -10.99 -9.22 -26.95
N TYR A 433 -10.80 -10.19 -26.06
CA TYR A 433 -10.85 -11.62 -26.38
C TYR A 433 -12.18 -12.22 -25.89
N MET A 434 -12.55 -13.38 -26.41
CA MET A 434 -13.64 -14.18 -25.83
C MET A 434 -13.22 -15.65 -25.77
N ASN A 435 -13.24 -16.24 -24.57
CA ASN A 435 -12.77 -17.61 -24.32
C ASN A 435 -11.33 -17.86 -24.79
N GLY A 436 -10.47 -16.83 -24.71
CA GLY A 436 -9.09 -16.87 -25.23
C GLY A 436 -8.97 -16.86 -26.75
N GLN A 437 -10.06 -16.62 -27.49
CA GLN A 437 -10.05 -16.44 -28.94
C GLN A 437 -10.10 -14.96 -29.33
N LEU A 438 -9.55 -14.66 -30.49
CA LEU A 438 -9.62 -13.35 -31.13
C LEU A 438 -11.06 -12.93 -31.47
N PRO A 439 -11.35 -11.63 -31.62
CA PRO A 439 -12.63 -11.19 -32.16
C PRO A 439 -12.85 -11.74 -33.58
N SER A 440 -14.12 -11.93 -33.95
CA SER A 440 -14.53 -12.56 -35.23
C SER A 440 -14.09 -11.80 -36.49
N ASN A 441 -13.65 -10.55 -36.37
CA ASN A 441 -13.08 -9.75 -37.46
C ASN A 441 -11.57 -9.98 -37.69
N GLY A 442 -10.92 -10.82 -36.87
CA GLY A 442 -9.49 -11.12 -36.97
C GLY A 442 -8.55 -9.93 -36.66
N GLN A 443 -9.07 -8.88 -36.03
CA GLN A 443 -8.31 -7.67 -35.72
C GLN A 443 -7.71 -7.71 -34.32
N CYS A 444 -6.49 -7.20 -34.21
CA CYS A 444 -5.77 -6.93 -32.98
C CYS A 444 -5.56 -5.43 -32.81
N VAL A 445 -5.51 -4.97 -31.56
CA VAL A 445 -5.23 -3.58 -31.21
C VAL A 445 -3.77 -3.41 -30.79
N LEU A 446 -3.06 -2.50 -31.45
CA LEU A 446 -1.69 -2.08 -31.12
C LEU A 446 -1.67 -0.72 -30.43
N GLY A 447 -0.62 -0.46 -29.63
CA GLY A 447 -0.36 0.86 -29.04
C GLY A 447 -1.12 1.17 -27.75
N TYR A 448 -1.96 0.24 -27.28
CA TYR A 448 -2.68 0.39 -26.00
C TYR A 448 -1.73 0.35 -24.80
N ASP A 449 -0.63 -0.38 -24.93
CA ASP A 449 0.47 -0.48 -23.96
C ASP A 449 1.42 0.73 -24.00
N ASN A 450 0.93 1.94 -24.33
CA ASN A 450 1.72 3.16 -24.27
C ASN A 450 2.48 3.23 -22.93
N ALA A 451 3.80 3.42 -22.96
CA ALA A 451 4.65 3.36 -21.77
C ALA A 451 4.25 4.41 -20.72
N GLY A 452 3.73 5.57 -21.17
CA GLY A 452 3.12 6.57 -20.31
C GLY A 452 1.85 6.09 -19.60
N PHE A 453 1.01 5.32 -20.29
CA PHE A 453 -0.21 4.73 -19.72
C PHE A 453 0.10 3.60 -18.75
N VAL A 454 1.12 2.76 -19.02
CA VAL A 454 1.59 1.72 -18.10
C VAL A 454 2.17 2.32 -16.80
N LEU A 455 3.07 3.31 -16.90
CA LEU A 455 3.64 3.94 -15.70
C LEU A 455 2.59 4.76 -14.92
N GLY A 456 1.63 5.38 -15.63
CA GLY A 456 0.55 6.15 -15.01
C GLY A 456 -0.48 5.27 -14.30
N THR A 457 -0.81 4.11 -14.88
CA THR A 457 -1.61 3.04 -14.26
C THR A 457 -1.00 2.59 -12.93
N SER A 458 0.31 2.29 -12.95
CA SER A 458 1.05 1.85 -11.76
C SER A 458 1.10 2.90 -10.64
N SER A 459 0.74 4.16 -10.91
CA SER A 459 0.76 5.26 -9.95
C SER A 459 -0.59 5.99 -9.80
N PHE A 460 -1.69 5.33 -10.16
CA PHE A 460 -3.01 5.95 -10.21
C PHE A 460 -3.74 5.80 -8.86
N LEU A 461 -3.54 6.76 -7.96
CA LEU A 461 -4.15 6.79 -6.60
C LEU A 461 -5.50 7.54 -6.54
N PHE A 462 -6.13 7.89 -7.67
CA PHE A 462 -7.32 8.75 -7.67
C PHE A 462 -8.61 8.03 -7.26
N ASN A 463 -8.63 6.70 -7.21
CA ASN A 463 -9.69 5.92 -6.58
C ASN A 463 -9.79 6.19 -5.07
N GLU A 464 -8.67 6.39 -4.37
CA GLU A 464 -8.69 6.80 -2.95
C GLU A 464 -9.40 8.15 -2.75
N VAL A 465 -9.50 8.98 -3.79
CA VAL A 465 -10.20 10.27 -3.74
C VAL A 465 -11.72 10.08 -3.77
N GLU A 466 -12.25 8.97 -4.30
CA GLU A 466 -13.69 8.64 -4.20
C GLU A 466 -14.12 8.50 -2.74
N CYS A 467 -13.26 7.90 -1.91
CA CYS A 467 -13.44 7.73 -0.46
C CYS A 467 -13.46 9.05 0.32
N ARG A 468 -12.98 10.11 -0.33
CA ARG A 468 -12.93 11.46 0.19
C ARG A 468 -14.00 12.35 -0.44
N ILE A 469 -14.81 11.86 -1.39
CA ILE A 469 -16.01 12.57 -1.83
C ILE A 469 -16.99 12.62 -0.66
N LEU A 470 -17.11 13.80 -0.07
CA LEU A 470 -18.13 14.08 0.94
C LEU A 470 -19.53 13.87 0.32
N PRO A 471 -20.57 13.53 1.11
CA PRO A 471 -21.93 13.25 0.59
C PRO A 471 -22.59 14.38 -0.22
N ASN A 472 -21.98 15.56 -0.28
CA ASN A 472 -22.37 16.71 -1.11
C ASN A 472 -21.68 16.76 -2.49
N GLY A 473 -20.87 15.75 -2.85
CA GLY A 473 -20.14 15.70 -4.13
C GLY A 473 -18.79 16.44 -4.14
N THR A 474 -18.27 16.86 -2.98
CA THR A 474 -16.99 17.59 -2.89
C THR A 474 -15.84 16.65 -2.55
N LEU A 475 -14.78 16.65 -3.36
CA LEU A 475 -13.52 15.94 -3.07
C LEU A 475 -12.87 16.57 -1.82
N ALA A 476 -12.83 15.85 -0.71
CA ALA A 476 -11.89 16.18 0.36
C ALA A 476 -10.49 15.68 -0.02
N PHE A 477 -9.48 16.42 0.40
CA PHE A 477 -8.13 15.94 0.59
C PHE A 477 -7.75 16.39 2.00
N ASP A 478 -6.89 15.65 2.70
CA ASP A 478 -6.43 16.12 4.01
C ASP A 478 -5.69 17.45 3.83
N ASN A 479 -6.03 18.42 4.68
CA ASN A 479 -5.58 19.82 4.58
C ASN A 479 -4.12 20.03 5.04
N ASP A 480 -3.26 18.99 4.95
CA ASP A 480 -1.84 19.05 5.32
C ASP A 480 -0.99 19.90 4.35
N SER A 481 -1.57 20.39 3.25
CA SER A 481 -1.02 21.49 2.45
C SER A 481 -2.12 22.49 2.08
N GLY A 482 -2.13 23.64 2.76
CA GLY A 482 -3.21 24.63 2.64
C GLY A 482 -3.41 25.23 1.24
N ASN A 483 -4.66 25.59 0.94
CA ASN A 483 -5.18 26.37 -0.20
C ASN A 483 -4.87 25.92 -1.65
N GLN A 484 -3.83 25.12 -1.92
CA GLN A 484 -3.51 24.69 -3.30
C GLN A 484 -4.43 23.58 -3.83
N THR A 485 -4.96 22.73 -2.94
CA THR A 485 -5.71 21.53 -3.30
C THR A 485 -7.03 21.82 -4.03
N ASN A 486 -7.68 22.96 -3.71
CA ASN A 486 -8.89 23.42 -4.40
C ASN A 486 -8.64 23.75 -5.89
N GLY A 487 -7.42 24.17 -6.26
CA GLY A 487 -7.06 24.43 -7.65
C GLY A 487 -6.96 23.14 -8.47
N ILE A 488 -6.36 22.10 -7.90
CA ILE A 488 -6.22 20.77 -8.53
C ILE A 488 -7.60 20.17 -8.79
N ILE A 489 -8.47 20.17 -7.78
CA ILE A 489 -9.88 19.74 -7.89
C ILE A 489 -10.60 20.46 -9.03
N THR A 490 -10.46 21.79 -9.11
CA THR A 490 -11.17 22.61 -10.10
C THR A 490 -10.66 22.34 -11.52
N ALA A 491 -9.35 22.19 -11.71
CA ALA A 491 -8.75 21.87 -13.00
C ALA A 491 -9.09 20.46 -13.49
N ILE A 492 -8.97 19.46 -12.60
CA ILE A 492 -9.39 18.07 -12.87
C ILE A 492 -10.87 18.03 -13.25
N ASN A 493 -11.74 18.70 -12.48
CA ASN A 493 -13.16 18.77 -12.78
C ASN A 493 -13.45 19.43 -14.12
N ALA A 494 -12.77 20.53 -14.49
CA ALA A 494 -12.98 21.18 -15.79
C ALA A 494 -12.58 20.27 -16.97
N VAL A 495 -11.44 19.59 -16.87
CA VAL A 495 -10.96 18.64 -17.90
C VAL A 495 -11.87 17.40 -17.95
N LEU A 496 -12.26 16.85 -16.80
CA LEU A 496 -13.18 15.72 -16.71
C LEU A 496 -14.55 16.04 -17.30
N GLN A 497 -15.15 17.18 -16.96
CA GLN A 497 -16.44 17.59 -17.52
C GLN A 497 -16.36 17.75 -19.05
N GLY A 498 -15.21 18.18 -19.61
CA GLY A 498 -14.99 18.19 -21.06
C GLY A 498 -14.91 16.79 -21.70
N ILE A 499 -14.30 15.82 -21.01
CA ILE A 499 -14.08 14.45 -21.52
C ILE A 499 -15.32 13.55 -21.31
N LEU A 500 -15.90 13.57 -20.10
CA LEU A 500 -16.95 12.68 -19.64
C LEU A 500 -18.34 13.05 -20.16
N ASN A 501 -18.68 14.34 -20.27
CA ASN A 501 -20.01 14.78 -20.77
C ASN A 501 -20.27 14.43 -22.25
N LYS A 502 -19.32 13.76 -22.91
CA LYS A 502 -19.39 13.26 -24.27
C LYS A 502 -19.10 11.75 -24.35
N GLN A 503 -19.19 10.99 -23.26
CA GLN A 503 -18.99 9.53 -23.27
C GLN A 503 -20.05 8.83 -22.43
N GLU A 504 -21.04 8.25 -23.09
CA GLU A 504 -22.12 7.51 -22.44
C GLU A 504 -21.62 6.18 -21.86
N GLY A 505 -22.26 5.71 -20.78
CA GLY A 505 -22.04 4.37 -20.23
C GLY A 505 -20.77 4.16 -19.39
N LEU A 506 -20.07 5.22 -18.98
CA LEU A 506 -19.01 5.11 -17.95
C LEU A 506 -19.60 5.02 -16.54
N THR A 507 -19.06 4.11 -15.72
CA THR A 507 -19.28 4.06 -14.27
C THR A 507 -18.26 4.95 -13.53
N THR A 508 -18.52 5.29 -12.25
CA THR A 508 -17.53 6.02 -11.43
C THR A 508 -16.20 5.24 -11.33
N ASP A 509 -16.28 3.92 -11.11
CA ASP A 509 -15.14 3.03 -11.09
C ASP A 509 -14.34 3.00 -12.42
N ASP A 510 -15.01 3.13 -13.58
CA ASP A 510 -14.30 3.29 -14.87
C ASP A 510 -13.57 4.63 -14.97
N VAL A 511 -14.13 5.72 -14.40
CA VAL A 511 -13.52 7.06 -14.44
C VAL A 511 -12.30 7.13 -13.52
N LEU A 512 -12.39 6.45 -12.37
CA LEU A 512 -11.39 6.42 -11.29
C LEU A 512 -10.57 5.12 -11.31
N SER A 513 -10.25 4.61 -12.50
CA SER A 513 -9.21 3.58 -12.67
C SER A 513 -8.59 3.68 -14.06
N ALA A 514 -7.42 3.07 -14.24
CA ALA A 514 -6.89 2.79 -15.56
C ALA A 514 -7.64 1.59 -16.15
N ASN A 515 -8.41 1.83 -17.20
CA ASN A 515 -9.23 0.83 -17.84
C ASN A 515 -8.46 0.14 -18.99
N TYR A 516 -8.49 -1.20 -19.02
CA TYR A 516 -7.95 -2.03 -20.09
C TYR A 516 -9.01 -3.02 -20.57
N PRO A 517 -9.19 -3.25 -21.89
CA PRO A 517 -9.97 -4.37 -22.41
C PRO A 517 -9.49 -5.69 -21.80
N ASN A 518 -10.40 -6.58 -21.39
CA ASN A 518 -10.00 -7.80 -20.68
C ASN A 518 -9.53 -8.89 -21.66
N PRO A 519 -8.23 -9.26 -21.67
CA PRO A 519 -7.73 -10.32 -22.54
C PRO A 519 -8.12 -11.72 -22.06
N PHE A 520 -8.67 -11.84 -20.85
CA PHE A 520 -9.04 -13.10 -20.21
C PHE A 520 -10.56 -13.34 -20.18
N GLN A 521 -11.36 -12.49 -20.84
CA GLN A 521 -12.82 -12.58 -20.81
C GLN A 521 -13.32 -13.94 -21.36
N GLY A 522 -14.27 -14.54 -20.65
CA GLY A 522 -14.82 -15.87 -20.90
C GLY A 522 -13.90 -17.05 -20.54
N SER A 523 -12.59 -16.84 -20.30
CA SER A 523 -11.67 -17.94 -20.03
C SER A 523 -11.95 -18.61 -18.68
N ALA A 524 -12.30 -19.89 -18.69
CA ALA A 524 -12.49 -20.68 -17.47
C ALA A 524 -11.20 -20.86 -16.65
N GLN A 525 -10.03 -20.60 -17.24
CA GLN A 525 -8.73 -20.68 -16.57
C GLN A 525 -8.45 -19.46 -15.67
N THR A 526 -9.17 -18.35 -15.85
CA THR A 526 -8.94 -17.06 -15.18
C THR A 526 -10.18 -16.62 -14.38
N PRO A 527 -10.68 -17.44 -13.42
CA PRO A 527 -12.04 -17.32 -12.87
C PRO A 527 -12.30 -16.02 -12.09
N GLY A 528 -11.25 -15.33 -11.62
CA GLY A 528 -11.37 -14.05 -10.94
C GLY A 528 -11.72 -12.88 -11.85
N VAL A 529 -11.49 -13.00 -13.17
CA VAL A 529 -11.68 -11.92 -14.16
C VAL A 529 -12.50 -12.33 -15.37
N SER A 530 -12.83 -13.61 -15.56
CA SER A 530 -13.47 -14.10 -16.79
C SER A 530 -14.85 -13.50 -17.10
N SER A 531 -15.58 -13.05 -16.08
CA SER A 531 -16.88 -12.36 -16.24
C SER A 531 -16.76 -10.86 -16.56
N LEU A 532 -15.57 -10.27 -16.44
CA LEU A 532 -15.35 -8.84 -16.65
C LEU A 532 -15.13 -8.53 -18.13
N GLN A 533 -15.70 -7.44 -18.63
CA GLN A 533 -15.40 -6.92 -19.98
C GLN A 533 -14.08 -6.15 -20.02
N ASN A 534 -13.73 -5.47 -18.93
CA ASN A 534 -12.52 -4.67 -18.80
C ASN A 534 -11.85 -4.99 -17.45
N LEU A 535 -10.53 -4.86 -17.40
CA LEU A 535 -9.75 -4.83 -16.18
C LEU A 535 -9.60 -3.36 -15.76
N ASN A 536 -10.08 -3.03 -14.58
CA ASN A 536 -9.82 -1.75 -13.93
C ASN A 536 -8.57 -1.91 -13.06
N MET A 537 -7.61 -0.99 -13.17
CA MET A 537 -6.34 -1.04 -12.46
C MET A 537 -5.99 0.28 -11.78
N VAL A 538 -5.32 0.20 -10.63
CA VAL A 538 -4.91 1.34 -9.79
C VAL A 538 -3.45 1.16 -9.33
N ASP A 539 -2.93 2.05 -8.48
CA ASP A 539 -1.52 2.06 -8.06
C ASP A 539 -1.09 0.71 -7.48
N GLY A 540 0.05 0.20 -7.95
CA GLY A 540 0.56 -1.12 -7.55
C GLY A 540 0.90 -1.25 -6.07
N GLY A 541 0.98 -0.16 -5.31
CA GLY A 541 1.26 -0.15 -3.87
C GLY A 541 0.04 -0.31 -2.96
N GLU A 542 -1.20 -0.17 -3.47
CA GLU A 542 -2.40 -0.02 -2.63
C GLU A 542 -2.76 -1.26 -1.79
N THR A 543 -2.26 -2.45 -2.12
CA THR A 543 -2.41 -3.65 -1.27
C THR A 543 -1.45 -3.67 -0.06
N SER A 544 -0.93 -2.51 0.36
CA SER A 544 0.14 -2.38 1.35
C SER A 544 1.39 -3.20 1.00
N GLN A 545 1.67 -3.32 -0.30
CA GLN A 545 2.84 -3.98 -0.88
C GLN A 545 3.62 -3.00 -1.77
N ASN A 546 3.80 -1.77 -1.27
CA ASN A 546 4.40 -0.66 -2.01
C ASN A 546 5.87 -0.90 -2.44
N VAL A 547 6.52 -1.97 -1.97
CA VAL A 547 7.78 -2.47 -2.53
C VAL A 547 7.46 -3.69 -3.41
N PRO A 548 7.61 -3.62 -4.75
CA PRO A 548 7.15 -4.66 -5.67
C PRO A 548 8.08 -5.88 -5.72
N PHE A 549 8.08 -6.65 -4.63
CA PHE A 549 8.73 -7.95 -4.50
C PHE A 549 8.04 -9.05 -5.30
N TRP A 550 6.70 -8.96 -5.49
CA TRP A 550 5.88 -10.06 -5.99
C TRP A 550 6.36 -10.67 -7.33
N PRO A 551 6.81 -9.88 -8.33
CA PRO A 551 7.41 -10.43 -9.55
C PRO A 551 8.74 -11.15 -9.32
N LEU A 552 9.57 -10.69 -8.37
CA LEU A 552 10.92 -11.21 -8.11
C LEU A 552 10.93 -12.51 -7.30
N ILE A 553 9.92 -12.72 -6.46
CA ILE A 553 9.85 -13.88 -5.54
C ILE A 553 9.25 -15.14 -6.19
N GLN A 554 8.81 -15.04 -7.45
CA GLN A 554 8.32 -16.18 -8.22
C GLN A 554 9.45 -17.18 -8.46
N THR A 555 9.30 -18.41 -7.95
CA THR A 555 10.37 -19.42 -7.96
C THR A 555 10.88 -19.76 -9.36
N VAL A 556 10.03 -19.65 -10.38
CA VAL A 556 10.37 -19.83 -11.81
C VAL A 556 11.39 -18.81 -12.33
N ARG A 557 11.47 -17.60 -11.75
CA ARG A 557 12.51 -16.61 -12.07
C ARG A 557 13.83 -16.88 -11.35
N GLY A 558 13.83 -17.74 -10.34
CA GLY A 558 15.04 -18.17 -9.62
C GLY A 558 15.91 -16.99 -9.17
N VAL A 559 15.31 -15.95 -8.59
CA VAL A 559 16.04 -14.81 -8.01
C VAL A 559 16.58 -15.22 -6.65
N ASP A 560 17.88 -15.04 -6.45
CA ASP A 560 18.57 -15.48 -5.24
C ASP A 560 18.80 -14.35 -4.23
N VAL A 561 18.95 -13.14 -4.76
CA VAL A 561 19.22 -11.91 -4.01
C VAL A 561 18.33 -10.79 -4.54
N ILE A 562 17.69 -10.04 -3.65
CA ILE A 562 16.87 -8.88 -4.00
C ILE A 562 17.44 -7.66 -3.29
N ILE A 563 17.88 -6.66 -4.06
CA ILE A 563 18.19 -5.32 -3.55
C ILE A 563 16.88 -4.54 -3.55
N ALA A 564 16.41 -4.10 -2.39
CA ALA A 564 15.12 -3.45 -2.22
C ALA A 564 15.27 -2.02 -1.72
N ASN A 565 15.03 -1.04 -2.59
CA ASN A 565 14.97 0.36 -2.20
C ASN A 565 13.52 0.75 -1.83
N ASP A 566 13.32 1.02 -0.55
CA ASP A 566 12.02 1.38 0.02
C ASP A 566 11.97 2.88 0.34
N ASN A 567 10.98 3.57 -0.22
CA ASN A 567 10.75 5.00 -0.13
C ASN A 567 9.31 5.30 0.34
N SER A 568 8.66 4.32 0.97
CA SER A 568 7.29 4.41 1.47
C SER A 568 7.13 5.50 2.53
N ALA A 569 5.94 6.07 2.63
CA ALA A 569 5.61 7.13 3.58
C ALA A 569 4.85 6.56 4.81
N ASP A 570 5.41 5.54 5.45
CA ASP A 570 4.74 4.81 6.54
C ASP A 570 4.79 5.54 7.90
N THR A 571 5.41 6.71 7.95
CA THR A 571 5.61 7.54 9.16
C THR A 571 5.24 9.00 8.86
N SER A 572 4.96 9.79 9.90
CA SER A 572 4.68 11.23 9.76
C SER A 572 5.81 12.04 9.12
N GLY A 573 7.04 11.50 9.08
CA GLY A 573 8.18 12.09 8.35
C GLY A 573 8.30 11.64 6.89
N ASN A 574 7.33 10.89 6.35
CA ASN A 574 7.38 10.25 5.03
C ASN A 574 8.57 9.27 4.83
N PHE A 575 8.93 8.53 5.87
CA PHE A 575 9.94 7.46 5.83
C PHE A 575 9.31 6.07 6.00
N PRO A 576 9.95 5.00 5.50
CA PRO A 576 9.49 3.63 5.72
C PRO A 576 9.50 3.25 7.20
N ASN A 577 8.64 2.29 7.56
CA ASN A 577 8.66 1.64 8.88
C ASN A 577 8.74 0.10 8.78
N GLY A 578 8.79 -0.46 7.56
CA GLY A 578 8.84 -1.90 7.31
C GLY A 578 7.48 -2.57 7.07
N THR A 579 6.36 -1.83 7.15
CA THR A 579 5.00 -2.37 6.91
C THR A 579 4.91 -3.06 5.55
N GLN A 580 5.43 -2.44 4.49
CA GLN A 580 5.28 -2.95 3.12
C GLN A 580 5.93 -4.32 2.90
N ILE A 581 7.18 -4.47 3.36
CA ILE A 581 7.93 -5.73 3.29
C ILE A 581 7.35 -6.79 4.26
N PHE A 582 6.76 -6.36 5.39
CA PHE A 582 6.05 -7.27 6.30
C PHE A 582 4.75 -7.80 5.70
N THR A 583 3.95 -6.96 5.02
CA THR A 583 2.75 -7.40 4.28
C THR A 583 3.12 -8.39 3.18
N THR A 584 4.17 -8.11 2.39
CA THR A 584 4.68 -9.06 1.38
C THR A 584 5.03 -10.41 2.02
N TYR A 585 5.71 -10.42 3.16
CA TYR A 585 6.01 -11.65 3.90
C TYR A 585 4.73 -12.41 4.29
N GLN A 586 3.73 -11.73 4.86
CA GLN A 586 2.45 -12.34 5.22
C GLN A 586 1.72 -12.92 3.99
N GLN A 587 1.60 -12.16 2.90
CA GLN A 587 0.95 -12.66 1.67
C GLN A 587 1.70 -13.85 1.08
N ALA A 588 3.03 -13.81 1.05
CA ALA A 588 3.85 -14.92 0.57
C ALA A 588 3.64 -16.21 1.40
N GLN A 589 3.47 -16.11 2.73
CA GLN A 589 3.13 -17.26 3.56
C GLN A 589 1.75 -17.86 3.21
N LEU A 590 0.73 -17.03 2.97
CA LEU A 590 -0.62 -17.48 2.65
C LEU A 590 -0.69 -18.31 1.35
N VAL A 591 0.19 -18.04 0.38
CA VAL A 591 0.26 -18.76 -0.90
C VAL A 591 1.48 -19.69 -1.03
N ASN A 592 2.23 -19.90 0.05
CA ASN A 592 3.42 -20.76 0.12
C ASN A 592 4.57 -20.36 -0.84
N ILE A 593 4.75 -19.05 -1.09
CA ILE A 593 5.91 -18.52 -1.82
C ILE A 593 7.07 -18.31 -0.82
N PRO A 594 8.30 -18.82 -1.09
CA PRO A 594 9.44 -18.62 -0.20
C PRO A 594 9.86 -17.15 -0.08
N PHE A 595 9.77 -16.60 1.13
CA PHE A 595 10.22 -15.24 1.47
C PHE A 595 10.86 -15.23 2.87
N PRO A 596 11.92 -14.43 3.13
CA PRO A 596 12.55 -14.41 4.44
C PRO A 596 11.62 -13.89 5.53
N VAL A 597 11.89 -14.27 6.78
CA VAL A 597 11.13 -13.79 7.95
C VAL A 597 11.37 -12.30 8.17
N ILE A 598 10.29 -11.53 8.25
CA ILE A 598 10.29 -10.08 8.44
C ILE A 598 9.61 -9.74 9.77
N PRO A 599 10.18 -8.85 10.61
CA PRO A 599 9.53 -8.35 11.82
C PRO A 599 8.42 -7.33 11.52
N ASN A 600 7.44 -7.22 12.43
CA ASN A 600 6.42 -6.17 12.37
C ASN A 600 7.01 -4.75 12.54
N ALA A 601 6.26 -3.72 12.14
CA ALA A 601 6.73 -2.32 12.10
C ALA A 601 7.33 -1.83 13.43
N ASP A 602 6.70 -2.12 14.58
CA ASP A 602 7.24 -1.72 15.90
C ASP A 602 8.63 -2.30 16.17
N THR A 603 8.83 -3.59 15.83
CA THR A 603 10.13 -4.25 15.95
C THR A 603 11.12 -3.72 14.92
N PHE A 604 10.66 -3.45 13.70
CA PHE A 604 11.45 -2.95 12.59
C PHE A 604 12.03 -1.54 12.90
N VAL A 605 11.20 -0.65 13.44
CA VAL A 605 11.58 0.70 13.87
C VAL A 605 12.41 0.67 15.16
N SER A 606 12.00 -0.07 16.20
CA SER A 606 12.74 -0.10 17.47
C SER A 606 14.13 -0.73 17.37
N GLN A 607 14.37 -1.58 16.36
CA GLN A 607 15.70 -2.08 16.03
C GLN A 607 16.47 -1.22 15.02
N GLY A 608 15.88 -0.15 14.48
CA GLY A 608 16.50 0.77 13.53
C GLY A 608 16.68 0.22 12.11
N LEU A 609 15.95 -0.85 11.76
CA LEU A 609 16.02 -1.49 10.44
C LEU A 609 15.48 -0.58 9.33
N ASN A 610 14.66 0.42 9.69
CA ASN A 610 14.13 1.44 8.79
C ASN A 610 15.06 2.65 8.57
N VAL A 611 16.22 2.72 9.23
CA VAL A 611 17.21 3.79 9.05
C VAL A 611 18.61 3.27 8.68
N ASN A 612 18.77 1.95 8.58
CA ASN A 612 20.01 1.30 8.16
C ASN A 612 19.75 0.23 7.11
N PRO A 613 20.67 0.04 6.14
CA PRO A 613 20.68 -1.14 5.31
C PRO A 613 20.64 -2.42 6.13
N THR A 614 19.69 -3.29 5.83
CA THR A 614 19.39 -4.49 6.61
C THR A 614 19.38 -5.72 5.70
N PHE A 615 20.00 -6.81 6.16
CA PHE A 615 19.97 -8.09 5.45
C PHE A 615 18.96 -9.06 6.10
N PHE A 616 18.01 -9.56 5.31
CA PHE A 616 17.03 -10.58 5.71
C PHE A 616 17.27 -11.89 4.95
N GLY A 617 17.07 -13.04 5.60
CA GLY A 617 17.24 -14.36 4.97
C GLY A 617 18.68 -14.91 4.94
N CYS A 618 19.66 -14.26 5.58
CA CYS A 618 21.08 -14.65 5.52
C CYS A 618 21.38 -16.12 5.83
N ASN A 619 20.66 -16.71 6.80
CA ASN A 619 20.83 -18.09 7.24
C ASN A 619 19.62 -18.98 6.85
N GLN A 620 18.72 -18.50 5.99
CA GLN A 620 17.51 -19.21 5.61
C GLN A 620 17.67 -19.83 4.21
N THR A 621 17.63 -21.16 4.16
CA THR A 621 17.65 -21.93 2.92
C THR A 621 16.31 -21.80 2.18
N GLY A 622 16.33 -21.72 0.85
CA GLY A 622 15.12 -21.72 0.01
C GLY A 622 14.41 -20.36 -0.16
N VAL A 623 14.63 -19.38 0.71
CA VAL A 623 14.08 -18.00 0.59
C VAL A 623 15.14 -17.02 0.09
N PRO A 624 14.83 -16.02 -0.77
CA PRO A 624 15.85 -15.08 -1.27
C PRO A 624 16.51 -14.25 -0.16
N LEU A 625 17.78 -13.87 -0.37
CA LEU A 625 18.44 -12.85 0.47
C LEU A 625 17.90 -11.49 0.09
N VAL A 626 17.24 -10.79 1.02
CA VAL A 626 16.79 -9.41 0.80
C VAL A 626 17.78 -8.43 1.43
N ILE A 627 18.31 -7.54 0.60
CA ILE A 627 19.17 -6.42 0.97
C ILE A 627 18.29 -5.17 0.96
N TYR A 628 17.75 -4.83 2.11
CA TYR A 628 16.80 -3.73 2.28
C TYR A 628 17.53 -2.40 2.46
N LEU A 629 17.21 -1.41 1.63
CA LEU A 629 17.79 -0.08 1.55
C LEU A 629 16.69 0.98 1.78
N PRO A 630 16.38 1.32 3.05
CA PRO A 630 15.35 2.31 3.35
C PRO A 630 15.82 3.71 2.97
N ASN A 631 14.89 4.52 2.46
CA ASN A 631 15.07 5.96 2.36
C ASN A 631 15.31 6.53 3.75
N THR A 632 16.38 7.31 3.88
CA THR A 632 16.75 7.98 5.13
C THR A 632 17.61 9.21 4.80
N ASN A 633 17.59 10.22 5.67
CA ASN A 633 18.34 11.44 5.46
C ASN A 633 19.84 11.20 5.74
N ILE A 634 20.66 11.31 4.71
CA ILE A 634 22.13 11.21 4.81
C ILE A 634 22.79 12.51 4.34
N THR A 635 22.37 13.05 3.19
CA THR A 635 22.88 14.32 2.64
C THR A 635 21.79 15.29 2.21
N PHE A 636 20.52 14.89 2.23
CA PHE A 636 19.39 15.76 1.92
C PHE A 636 18.14 15.35 2.71
N GLN A 637 17.21 16.29 2.93
CA GLN A 637 15.92 16.00 3.55
C GLN A 637 14.99 15.32 2.54
N SER A 638 14.97 13.99 2.60
CA SER A 638 14.29 13.12 1.63
C SER A 638 12.85 12.75 1.98
N GLY A 639 12.39 13.06 3.20
CA GLY A 639 11.03 12.84 3.70
C GLY A 639 9.97 13.79 3.14
N LEU A 640 10.01 14.07 1.83
CA LEU A 640 9.03 14.91 1.15
C LEU A 640 7.72 14.14 0.93
N ALA A 641 6.58 14.84 0.91
CA ALA A 641 5.27 14.22 0.76
C ALA A 641 5.11 13.54 -0.61
N THR A 642 4.31 12.46 -0.66
CA THR A 642 4.07 11.71 -1.92
C THR A 642 3.45 12.57 -3.01
N PHE A 643 2.56 13.51 -2.64
CA PHE A 643 1.92 14.46 -3.54
C PHE A 643 2.66 15.80 -3.67
N THR A 644 3.94 15.90 -3.27
CA THR A 644 4.74 17.12 -3.54
C THR A 644 4.79 17.38 -5.06
N PRO A 645 4.22 18.49 -5.56
CA PRO A 645 3.84 18.59 -6.96
C PRO A 645 4.93 19.15 -7.88
N THR A 646 5.97 19.77 -7.31
CA THR A 646 7.12 20.34 -8.03
C THR A 646 8.41 20.12 -7.25
N TYR A 647 9.51 19.96 -7.98
CA TYR A 647 10.86 19.80 -7.45
C TYR A 647 11.78 20.78 -8.18
N SER A 648 12.47 21.64 -7.44
CA SER A 648 13.50 22.52 -8.03
C SER A 648 14.69 21.71 -8.54
N GLU A 649 15.57 22.33 -9.31
CA GLU A 649 16.80 21.69 -9.79
C GLU A 649 17.70 21.25 -8.62
N ASP A 650 17.82 22.08 -7.59
CA ASP A 650 18.56 21.77 -6.36
C ASP A 650 17.93 20.62 -5.56
N THR A 651 16.61 20.61 -5.37
CA THR A 651 15.91 19.49 -4.72
C THR A 651 16.07 18.21 -5.53
N THR A 652 15.96 18.29 -6.86
CA THR A 652 16.18 17.14 -7.77
C THR A 652 17.58 16.56 -7.61
N ARG A 653 18.62 17.42 -7.60
CA ARG A 653 20.02 17.02 -7.39
C ARG A 653 20.26 16.47 -5.98
N GLY A 654 19.74 17.13 -4.96
CA GLY A 654 19.89 16.75 -3.54
C GLY A 654 19.24 15.40 -3.22
N MET A 655 18.06 15.14 -3.75
CA MET A 655 17.36 13.86 -3.62
C MET A 655 18.15 12.72 -4.29
N ILE A 656 18.63 12.92 -5.53
CA ILE A 656 19.45 11.92 -6.23
C ILE A 656 20.77 11.66 -5.46
N LEU A 657 21.43 12.70 -4.96
CA LEU A 657 22.63 12.56 -4.13
C LEU A 657 22.33 11.80 -2.82
N ASN A 658 21.18 12.04 -2.19
CA ASN A 658 20.77 11.29 -1.01
C ASN A 658 20.54 9.80 -1.32
N GLY A 659 19.87 9.47 -2.42
CA GLY A 659 19.72 8.08 -2.87
C GLY A 659 21.05 7.38 -3.18
N PHE A 660 21.98 8.10 -3.80
CA PHE A 660 23.35 7.62 -4.01
C PHE A 660 24.04 7.31 -2.67
N ASN A 661 23.87 8.17 -1.66
CA ASN A 661 24.43 7.95 -0.33
C ASN A 661 23.67 6.88 0.48
N VAL A 662 22.38 6.63 0.22
CA VAL A 662 21.62 5.50 0.77
C VAL A 662 22.20 4.18 0.27
N ALA A 663 22.47 4.06 -1.04
CA ALA A 663 23.09 2.87 -1.62
C ALA A 663 24.55 2.67 -1.17
N THR A 664 25.38 3.72 -1.24
CA THR A 664 26.83 3.61 -0.95
C THR A 664 27.20 3.76 0.52
N ARG A 665 26.26 4.15 1.39
CA ARG A 665 26.51 4.61 2.77
C ARG A 665 27.60 5.68 2.84
N SER A 666 27.45 6.69 1.97
CA SER A 666 28.42 7.77 1.73
C SER A 666 29.79 7.27 1.25
N ASN A 667 29.80 6.55 0.12
CA ASN A 667 30.99 5.93 -0.48
C ASN A 667 31.81 5.02 0.47
N ASN A 668 31.13 4.33 1.38
CA ASN A 668 31.77 3.45 2.34
C ASN A 668 32.21 2.13 1.66
N THR A 669 33.53 1.95 1.56
CA THR A 669 34.16 0.78 0.94
C THR A 669 33.96 -0.50 1.75
N ALA A 670 33.96 -0.43 3.08
CA ALA A 670 33.69 -1.58 3.95
C ALA A 670 32.23 -2.06 3.84
N TRP A 671 31.27 -1.14 3.71
CA TRP A 671 29.88 -1.47 3.37
C TRP A 671 29.79 -2.14 1.99
N SER A 672 30.48 -1.57 0.98
CA SER A 672 30.49 -2.12 -0.37
C SER A 672 31.09 -3.53 -0.42
N ARG A 673 32.13 -3.80 0.39
CA ARG A 673 32.71 -5.13 0.58
C ARG A 673 31.76 -6.07 1.33
N CYS A 674 31.05 -5.60 2.36
CA CYS A 674 30.03 -6.37 3.06
C CYS A 674 28.89 -6.80 2.11
N LEU A 675 28.43 -5.88 1.25
CA LEU A 675 27.44 -6.14 0.21
C LEU A 675 27.92 -7.22 -0.77
N ALA A 676 29.14 -7.09 -1.29
CA ALA A 676 29.76 -8.09 -2.16
C ALA A 676 29.85 -9.48 -1.49
N CYS A 677 30.30 -9.54 -0.24
CA CYS A 677 30.36 -10.80 0.54
C CYS A 677 28.97 -11.41 0.77
N ALA A 678 27.95 -10.60 1.06
CA ALA A 678 26.57 -11.07 1.27
C ALA A 678 25.98 -11.68 -0.01
N ILE A 679 26.19 -11.02 -1.17
CA ILE A 679 25.81 -11.54 -2.48
C ILE A 679 26.55 -12.86 -2.76
N ALA A 680 27.88 -12.86 -2.71
CA ALA A 680 28.72 -14.01 -3.05
C ALA A 680 28.39 -15.29 -2.25
N ARG A 681 28.08 -15.15 -0.94
CA ARG A 681 27.77 -16.30 -0.08
C ARG A 681 26.47 -17.02 -0.45
N ARG A 682 25.54 -16.37 -1.15
CA ARG A 682 24.19 -16.89 -1.38
C ARG A 682 24.14 -18.21 -2.16
N LYS A 683 25.14 -18.50 -2.99
CA LYS A 683 25.29 -19.77 -3.76
C LYS A 683 26.46 -20.64 -3.29
N GLY A 684 26.89 -20.49 -2.04
CA GLY A 684 27.98 -21.31 -1.49
C GLY A 684 29.38 -20.72 -1.72
N GLY A 685 29.49 -19.39 -1.89
CA GLY A 685 30.77 -18.70 -1.82
C GLY A 685 31.49 -18.97 -0.50
N LEU A 686 32.70 -19.54 -0.57
CA LEU A 686 33.46 -20.09 0.54
C LEU A 686 34.23 -19.01 1.33
N TYR A 687 33.57 -17.92 1.69
CA TYR A 687 34.20 -16.92 2.56
C TYR A 687 34.35 -17.49 3.99
N THR A 688 35.57 -17.94 4.29
CA THR A 688 36.03 -18.35 5.62
C THR A 688 36.32 -17.11 6.46
N ALA A 689 35.88 -17.11 7.72
CA ALA A 689 35.89 -15.93 8.58
C ALA A 689 37.28 -15.58 9.16
N THR A 690 38.37 -15.99 8.51
CA THR A 690 39.75 -15.82 9.01
C THR A 690 40.37 -14.46 8.65
N THR A 691 39.73 -13.64 7.81
CA THR A 691 40.08 -12.23 7.57
C THR A 691 38.99 -11.25 8.03
N SER A 692 38.01 -11.73 8.81
CA SER A 692 36.80 -10.94 9.14
C SER A 692 37.00 -9.95 10.29
N ALA A 693 37.89 -8.97 10.13
CA ALA A 693 37.91 -7.78 10.99
C ALA A 693 36.82 -6.77 10.53
N GLU A 694 36.74 -6.49 9.23
CA GLU A 694 35.94 -5.38 8.69
C GLU A 694 34.42 -5.70 8.64
N CYS A 695 34.02 -6.87 8.14
CA CYS A 695 32.63 -7.32 8.25
C CYS A 695 32.20 -7.62 9.71
N ALA A 696 33.15 -7.63 10.65
CA ALA A 696 32.91 -7.81 12.07
C ALA A 696 33.12 -6.53 12.91
N GLU A 697 33.08 -5.35 12.29
CA GLU A 697 32.72 -4.10 12.99
C GLU A 697 31.24 -4.18 13.43
N LYS A 698 31.00 -4.98 14.48
CA LYS A 698 29.70 -5.39 15.05
C LYS A 698 28.88 -4.25 15.69
N LYS A 699 29.04 -3.00 15.24
CA LYS A 699 28.32 -1.83 15.76
C LYS A 699 27.53 -1.03 14.72
N LYS A 700 27.65 -1.30 13.41
CA LYS A 700 26.98 -0.50 12.35
C LYS A 700 26.26 -1.28 11.24
N LEU A 701 26.44 -2.60 11.14
CA LEU A 701 25.79 -3.44 10.13
C LEU A 701 24.65 -4.25 10.77
N GLN A 702 23.41 -4.00 10.32
CA GLN A 702 22.23 -4.68 10.85
C GLN A 702 21.93 -5.95 10.04
N PHE A 703 22.53 -7.06 10.47
CA PHE A 703 22.05 -8.38 10.09
C PHE A 703 20.82 -8.69 10.94
N TYR A 704 19.62 -8.72 10.35
CA TYR A 704 18.44 -9.20 11.06
C TYR A 704 18.55 -10.71 11.22
N ARG A 705 19.18 -11.12 12.32
CA ARG A 705 19.12 -12.49 12.83
C ARG A 705 17.76 -12.65 13.49
N VAL A 706 17.09 -13.77 13.22
CA VAL A 706 15.89 -14.19 13.96
C VAL A 706 16.31 -14.57 15.38
N SER A 707 16.53 -13.54 16.19
CA SER A 707 16.97 -13.61 17.58
C SER A 707 16.58 -12.34 18.31
N LYS A 708 15.27 -12.08 18.42
CA LYS A 708 14.78 -11.25 19.53
C LYS A 708 14.94 -12.12 20.79
N PRO A 709 15.55 -11.63 21.89
CA PRO A 709 15.31 -12.25 23.18
C PRO A 709 13.80 -12.14 23.44
N ASN A 710 13.17 -13.25 23.78
CA ASN A 710 11.74 -13.24 24.06
C ASN A 710 11.52 -12.46 25.37
N LEU A 711 10.47 -11.64 25.46
CA LEU A 711 10.11 -10.89 26.69
C LEU A 711 10.03 -11.83 27.91
N LEU A 712 9.62 -13.07 27.64
CA LEU A 712 9.41 -14.12 28.62
C LEU A 712 10.60 -15.11 28.74
N ASP A 713 11.75 -14.85 28.07
CA ASP A 713 12.96 -15.63 28.30
C ASP A 713 13.35 -15.59 29.80
N GLY A 714 13.63 -16.76 30.36
CA GLY A 714 13.88 -16.96 31.79
C GLY A 714 12.64 -16.87 32.69
N CYS A 715 11.42 -16.81 32.16
CA CYS A 715 10.20 -16.88 32.96
C CYS A 715 9.78 -18.35 33.15
N ARG A 716 9.83 -18.84 34.38
CA ARG A 716 9.34 -20.18 34.72
C ARG A 716 7.82 -20.25 34.65
N TYR A 717 7.15 -19.34 35.34
CA TYR A 717 5.69 -19.25 35.40
C TYR A 717 5.18 -18.00 34.68
N ILE A 718 4.01 -18.10 34.07
CA ILE A 718 3.37 -17.02 33.32
C ILE A 718 1.96 -16.79 33.85
N TYR A 719 1.62 -15.53 34.12
CA TYR A 719 0.26 -15.08 34.38
C TYR A 719 -0.16 -14.06 33.31
N ILE A 720 -1.28 -14.32 32.63
CA ILE A 720 -1.85 -13.46 31.58
C ILE A 720 -3.14 -12.87 32.11
N ASP A 721 -3.26 -11.54 32.15
CA ASP A 721 -4.41 -10.80 32.65
C ASP A 721 -5.05 -10.01 31.50
N MET A 722 -6.04 -10.62 30.84
CA MET A 722 -6.79 -10.01 29.75
C MET A 722 -7.93 -9.18 30.34
N GLY A 723 -7.89 -7.86 30.15
CA GLY A 723 -8.75 -6.92 30.88
C GLY A 723 -8.25 -6.70 32.29
N THR A 724 -7.03 -6.18 32.43
CA THR A 724 -6.41 -6.00 33.76
C THR A 724 -7.01 -4.83 34.55
N ASN A 725 -7.81 -3.97 33.92
CA ASN A 725 -8.46 -2.79 34.49
C ASN A 725 -7.40 -1.87 35.14
N ILE A 726 -7.42 -1.71 36.46
CA ILE A 726 -6.38 -1.01 37.24
C ILE A 726 -5.30 -1.96 37.79
N GLY A 727 -4.94 -3.02 37.06
CA GLY A 727 -3.86 -3.95 37.44
C GLY A 727 -4.17 -4.81 38.67
N VAL A 728 -5.44 -4.89 39.11
CA VAL A 728 -5.79 -5.39 40.45
C VAL A 728 -5.44 -6.85 40.66
N GLN A 729 -5.63 -7.70 39.64
CA GLN A 729 -5.37 -9.14 39.75
C GLN A 729 -3.85 -9.44 39.72
N ILE A 730 -3.09 -8.72 38.90
CA ILE A 730 -1.61 -8.70 38.97
C ILE A 730 -1.15 -8.25 40.37
N ARG A 731 -1.78 -7.23 40.96
CA ARG A 731 -1.43 -6.76 42.31
C ARG A 731 -1.73 -7.80 43.39
N LYS A 732 -2.83 -8.55 43.31
CA LYS A 732 -3.15 -9.67 44.21
C LYS A 732 -2.07 -10.77 44.20
N LEU A 733 -1.48 -11.05 43.03
CA LEU A 733 -0.41 -12.06 42.89
C LEU A 733 0.86 -11.69 43.66
N TYR A 734 1.29 -10.42 43.59
CA TYR A 734 2.52 -9.96 44.24
C TYR A 734 2.31 -9.43 45.67
N GLU A 735 1.13 -8.90 46.00
CA GLU A 735 0.79 -8.32 47.31
C GLU A 735 -0.42 -9.01 48.00
N PRO A 736 -0.48 -10.35 48.09
CA PRO A 736 -1.67 -11.07 48.56
C PRO A 736 -2.10 -10.72 50.00
N HIS A 737 -1.18 -10.20 50.81
CA HIS A 737 -1.44 -9.75 52.18
C HIS A 737 -2.41 -8.55 52.27
N LEU A 738 -2.57 -7.78 51.19
CA LEU A 738 -3.55 -6.69 51.08
C LEU A 738 -4.96 -7.20 50.73
N TYR A 739 -5.08 -8.46 50.28
CA TYR A 739 -6.28 -9.03 49.66
C TYR A 739 -6.67 -10.37 50.32
N LYS A 740 -6.55 -10.49 51.64
CA LYS A 740 -6.59 -11.77 52.38
C LYS A 740 -7.77 -12.72 52.10
N ASN A 741 -8.90 -12.17 51.63
CA ASN A 741 -10.13 -12.92 51.33
C ASN A 741 -10.42 -13.05 49.82
N ALA A 742 -9.53 -12.59 48.94
CA ALA A 742 -9.75 -12.59 47.50
C ALA A 742 -9.79 -14.02 46.92
N PRO A 743 -10.88 -14.43 46.25
CA PRO A 743 -11.01 -15.75 45.63
C PRO A 743 -9.79 -16.20 44.83
N VAL A 744 -9.17 -15.37 44.00
CA VAL A 744 -8.07 -15.78 43.11
C VAL A 744 -6.82 -16.30 43.85
N LEU A 745 -6.62 -15.93 45.13
CA LEU A 745 -5.41 -16.29 45.87
C LEU A 745 -5.21 -17.80 46.02
N HIS A 746 -6.28 -18.59 46.09
CA HIS A 746 -6.14 -20.05 46.14
C HIS A 746 -5.65 -20.63 44.81
N LEU A 747 -6.01 -20.04 43.67
CA LEU A 747 -5.55 -20.46 42.35
C LEU A 747 -4.08 -20.09 42.12
N PHE A 748 -3.65 -18.88 42.51
CA PHE A 748 -2.24 -18.52 42.48
C PHE A 748 -1.38 -19.43 43.36
N LYS A 749 -1.89 -19.83 44.54
CA LYS A 749 -1.23 -20.80 45.41
C LYS A 749 -1.22 -22.22 44.84
N GLU A 750 -2.33 -22.66 44.23
CA GLU A 750 -2.45 -23.97 43.55
C GLU A 750 -1.42 -24.10 42.41
N LEU A 751 -1.29 -23.07 41.57
CA LEU A 751 -0.50 -23.16 40.34
C LEU A 751 0.96 -22.69 40.47
N PHE A 752 1.25 -21.71 41.34
CA PHE A 752 2.58 -21.10 41.48
C PHE A 752 3.25 -21.38 42.83
N ALA A 753 2.63 -22.14 43.73
CA ALA A 753 3.21 -22.61 45.01
C ALA A 753 3.79 -21.50 45.91
N ASN A 754 3.17 -20.30 45.89
CA ASN A 754 3.63 -19.05 46.53
C ASN A 754 4.90 -18.40 45.93
N SER A 755 5.47 -18.92 44.84
CA SER A 755 6.65 -18.34 44.18
C SER A 755 6.27 -17.16 43.26
N SER A 756 5.59 -16.13 43.78
CA SER A 756 5.16 -14.97 42.98
C SER A 756 6.32 -14.27 42.27
N THR A 757 7.52 -14.25 42.85
CA THR A 757 8.76 -13.73 42.24
C THR A 757 9.29 -14.54 41.06
N GLU A 758 8.87 -15.80 40.88
CA GLU A 758 9.18 -16.63 39.69
C GLU A 758 8.13 -16.47 38.56
N VAL A 759 7.05 -15.71 38.81
CA VAL A 759 5.99 -15.44 37.84
C VAL A 759 6.28 -14.15 37.06
N CYS A 760 6.19 -14.24 35.74
CA CYS A 760 6.11 -13.08 34.86
C CYS A 760 4.64 -12.79 34.55
N SER A 761 4.18 -11.57 34.84
CA SER A 761 2.79 -11.15 34.64
C SER A 761 2.64 -10.24 33.44
N ILE A 762 1.69 -10.56 32.56
CA ILE A 762 1.38 -9.78 31.36
C ILE A 762 -0.07 -9.30 31.44
N GLY A 763 -0.27 -7.98 31.47
CA GLY A 763 -1.60 -7.37 31.48
C GLY A 763 -1.95 -6.73 30.13
N PHE A 764 -3.22 -6.81 29.74
CA PHE A 764 -3.78 -6.06 28.61
C PHE A 764 -4.94 -5.21 29.11
N GLU A 765 -4.94 -3.92 28.78
CA GLU A 765 -6.05 -3.01 29.11
C GLU A 765 -6.38 -2.11 27.93
N ALA A 766 -7.64 -2.13 27.49
CA ALA A 766 -8.12 -1.36 26.34
C ALA A 766 -8.44 0.11 26.70
N ASN A 767 -8.82 0.40 27.94
CA ASN A 767 -9.25 1.73 28.37
C ASN A 767 -8.06 2.69 28.60
N PRO A 768 -7.87 3.73 27.76
CA PRO A 768 -6.76 4.68 27.89
C PRO A 768 -6.84 5.54 29.16
N LEU A 769 -7.98 5.57 29.86
CA LEU A 769 -8.13 6.33 31.10
C LEU A 769 -7.38 5.67 32.27
N HIS A 770 -6.95 4.41 32.13
CA HIS A 770 -6.07 3.72 33.08
C HIS A 770 -4.57 3.85 32.77
N ASP A 771 -4.18 4.36 31.58
CA ASP A 771 -2.79 4.36 31.09
C ASP A 771 -1.78 4.92 32.10
N ASN A 772 -2.05 6.08 32.68
CA ASN A 772 -1.12 6.74 33.60
C ASN A 772 -0.94 5.92 34.89
N TYR A 773 -2.04 5.40 35.43
CA TYR A 773 -2.04 4.55 36.62
C TYR A 773 -1.28 3.24 36.36
N LEU A 774 -1.56 2.57 35.24
CA LEU A 774 -0.93 1.30 34.87
C LEU A 774 0.56 1.44 34.59
N LYS A 775 1.00 2.55 34.00
CA LYS A 775 2.43 2.85 33.81
C LYS A 775 3.15 3.10 35.14
N GLU A 776 2.50 3.77 36.09
CA GLU A 776 3.03 3.92 37.45
C GLU A 776 3.09 2.58 38.19
N PHE A 777 2.05 1.74 38.05
CA PHE A 777 1.99 0.40 38.63
C PHE A 777 3.01 -0.58 38.02
N GLU A 778 3.24 -0.54 36.71
CA GLU A 778 4.32 -1.29 36.05
C GLU A 778 5.68 -0.86 36.62
N SER A 779 5.94 0.45 36.75
CA SER A 779 7.16 0.97 37.37
C SER A 779 7.33 0.54 38.83
N TYR A 780 6.23 0.53 39.61
CA TYR A 780 6.19 0.07 40.99
C TYR A 780 6.61 -1.42 41.13
N CYS A 781 6.11 -2.26 40.23
CA CYS A 781 6.43 -3.69 40.18
C CYS A 781 7.89 -3.93 39.78
N LEU A 782 8.34 -3.29 38.69
CA LEU A 782 9.71 -3.44 38.18
C LEU A 782 10.76 -3.01 39.22
N LYS A 783 10.51 -1.94 39.97
CA LYS A 783 11.38 -1.49 41.08
C LYS A 783 11.50 -2.49 42.25
N ARG A 784 10.57 -3.43 42.37
CA ARG A 784 10.59 -4.54 43.35
C ARG A 784 11.16 -5.84 42.78
N GLY A 785 11.66 -5.82 41.54
CA GLY A 785 12.14 -7.01 40.83
C GLY A 785 11.03 -7.91 40.29
N TRP A 786 9.76 -7.49 40.34
CA TRP A 786 8.65 -8.24 39.78
C TRP A 786 8.57 -8.03 38.26
N ARG A 787 8.61 -9.12 37.49
CA ARG A 787 8.62 -9.09 36.02
C ARG A 787 7.19 -8.88 35.48
N VAL A 788 6.76 -7.62 35.45
CA VAL A 788 5.45 -7.21 34.94
C VAL A 788 5.58 -6.43 33.64
N LYS A 789 4.73 -6.72 32.65
CA LYS A 789 4.52 -5.86 31.47
C LYS A 789 3.03 -5.69 31.21
N ILE A 790 2.59 -4.44 31.09
CA ILE A 790 1.22 -4.06 30.78
C ILE A 790 1.19 -3.39 29.40
N PHE A 791 0.30 -3.89 28.55
CA PHE A 791 -0.07 -3.31 27.26
C PHE A 791 -1.28 -2.41 27.50
N THR A 792 -1.03 -1.13 27.76
CA THR A 792 -2.07 -0.12 28.00
C THR A 792 -2.68 0.33 26.67
N SER A 793 -3.90 0.87 26.70
CA SER A 793 -4.68 1.22 25.49
C SER A 793 -4.74 0.12 24.43
N THR A 794 -4.69 -1.17 24.81
CA THR A 794 -4.58 -2.32 23.89
C THR A 794 -5.67 -3.35 24.17
N ALA A 795 -6.54 -3.58 23.20
CA ALA A 795 -7.61 -4.58 23.27
C ALA A 795 -7.14 -5.99 22.89
N VAL A 796 -7.67 -7.01 23.56
CA VAL A 796 -7.42 -8.42 23.21
C VAL A 796 -8.38 -8.86 22.11
N SER A 797 -7.85 -9.43 21.03
CA SER A 797 -8.59 -9.83 19.84
C SER A 797 -8.05 -11.15 19.25
N ILE A 798 -8.68 -11.60 18.16
CA ILE A 798 -8.20 -12.71 17.31
C ILE A 798 -7.47 -12.19 16.05
N THR A 799 -7.31 -10.88 15.91
CA THR A 799 -6.60 -10.21 14.83
C THR A 799 -5.87 -8.96 15.35
N ASN A 800 -4.66 -8.71 14.82
CA ASN A 800 -3.97 -7.44 15.01
C ASN A 800 -4.65 -6.35 14.17
N GLY A 801 -4.81 -5.14 14.73
CA GLY A 801 -5.45 -4.04 14.01
C GLY A 801 -5.87 -2.90 14.94
N GLN A 802 -6.95 -2.21 14.58
CA GLN A 802 -7.62 -1.23 15.44
C GLN A 802 -9.06 -1.67 15.68
N VAL A 803 -9.54 -1.55 16.90
CA VAL A 803 -10.93 -1.82 17.27
C VAL A 803 -11.60 -0.56 17.84
N THR A 804 -12.90 -0.43 17.58
CA THR A 804 -13.72 0.55 18.29
C THR A 804 -13.99 0.05 19.71
N PHE A 805 -13.65 0.85 20.71
CA PHE A 805 -13.92 0.59 22.12
C PHE A 805 -14.73 1.75 22.71
N TYR A 806 -15.48 1.52 23.78
CA TYR A 806 -16.39 2.49 24.36
C TYR A 806 -16.09 2.66 25.86
N THR A 807 -15.68 3.85 26.28
CA THR A 807 -15.32 4.17 27.67
C THR A 807 -16.44 4.91 28.40
N GLU A 808 -16.40 4.98 29.73
CA GLU A 808 -17.34 5.78 30.54
C GLU A 808 -16.63 6.90 31.34
N PRO A 809 -16.31 8.04 30.72
CA PRO A 809 -15.84 9.22 31.44
C PRO A 809 -16.88 9.71 32.46
N GLY A 810 -16.45 10.02 33.69
CA GLY A 810 -17.33 10.38 34.80
C GLY A 810 -17.72 9.22 35.71
N ASN A 811 -17.20 8.00 35.46
CA ASN A 811 -17.43 6.80 36.28
C ASN A 811 -16.15 6.35 37.05
N GLU A 812 -15.27 7.30 37.39
CA GLU A 812 -13.95 7.04 38.01
C GLU A 812 -14.04 6.35 39.38
N VAL A 813 -15.14 6.60 40.11
CA VAL A 813 -15.43 5.98 41.41
C VAL A 813 -15.48 4.46 41.29
N ASN A 814 -16.15 3.94 40.26
CA ASN A 814 -16.33 2.50 40.01
C ASN A 814 -15.29 1.93 39.02
N ASN A 815 -14.07 2.49 38.97
CA ASN A 815 -13.02 2.12 38.01
C ASN A 815 -13.45 2.17 36.53
N GLN A 816 -14.56 2.84 36.18
CA GLN A 816 -15.12 2.83 34.83
C GLN A 816 -15.47 1.42 34.29
N TRP A 817 -15.92 0.51 35.17
CA TRP A 817 -16.35 -0.86 34.81
C TRP A 817 -17.33 -0.98 33.63
N GLY A 818 -18.06 0.09 33.26
CA GLY A 818 -18.89 0.06 32.06
C GLY A 818 -18.11 0.21 30.74
N ALA A 819 -16.79 0.15 30.71
CA ALA A 819 -16.01 0.25 29.47
C ALA A 819 -16.00 -1.09 28.69
N SER A 820 -16.36 -1.09 27.40
CA SER A 820 -16.59 -2.32 26.63
C SER A 820 -16.41 -2.14 25.12
N LEU A 821 -16.41 -3.23 24.35
CA LEU A 821 -16.57 -3.15 22.88
C LEU A 821 -18.02 -2.83 22.45
N GLU A 822 -19.01 -2.97 23.34
CA GLU A 822 -20.41 -2.67 23.04
C GLU A 822 -20.78 -1.17 23.18
N ALA A 823 -21.64 -0.69 22.28
CA ALA A 823 -22.12 0.70 22.27
C ALA A 823 -23.27 0.92 23.28
N GLY A 824 -23.12 1.88 24.20
CA GLY A 824 -24.12 2.18 25.24
C GLY A 824 -24.58 3.65 25.26
N ARG A 825 -25.80 3.90 25.77
CA ARG A 825 -26.39 5.25 25.95
C ARG A 825 -25.75 6.04 27.12
N LYS A 826 -24.43 6.24 27.05
CA LYS A 826 -23.58 7.13 27.89
C LYS A 826 -22.07 6.94 27.62
N LYS A 827 -21.68 5.95 26.81
CA LYS A 827 -20.26 5.62 26.57
C LYS A 827 -19.65 6.49 25.46
N THR A 828 -18.40 6.89 25.63
CA THR A 828 -17.61 7.64 24.64
C THR A 828 -16.89 6.67 23.71
N LYS A 829 -17.13 6.82 22.40
CA LYS A 829 -16.43 6.02 21.37
C LYS A 829 -14.97 6.45 21.27
N ILE A 830 -14.06 5.49 21.36
CA ILE A 830 -12.64 5.63 21.05
C ILE A 830 -12.18 4.54 20.08
N VAL A 831 -10.97 4.66 19.55
CA VAL A 831 -10.32 3.64 18.71
C VAL A 831 -8.99 3.28 19.36
N VAL A 832 -8.74 1.99 19.56
CA VAL A 832 -7.56 1.47 20.25
C VAL A 832 -6.92 0.35 19.44
N PRO A 833 -5.59 0.17 19.48
CA PRO A 833 -4.94 -0.99 18.89
C PRO A 833 -5.47 -2.30 19.51
N SER A 834 -5.50 -3.35 18.70
CA SER A 834 -5.85 -4.70 19.13
C SER A 834 -4.73 -5.68 18.83
N ILE A 835 -4.59 -6.69 19.70
CA ILE A 835 -3.59 -7.75 19.57
C ILE A 835 -4.26 -9.09 19.23
N ASP A 836 -3.71 -9.82 18.26
CA ASP A 836 -4.01 -11.24 18.06
C ASP A 836 -3.36 -12.05 19.18
N ILE A 837 -4.17 -12.41 20.17
CA ILE A 837 -3.71 -13.12 21.36
C ILE A 837 -3.26 -14.56 21.05
N ILE A 838 -3.74 -15.16 19.97
CA ILE A 838 -3.45 -16.55 19.60
C ILE A 838 -2.02 -16.64 19.08
N SER A 839 -1.69 -15.79 18.11
CA SER A 839 -0.33 -15.67 17.58
C SER A 839 0.61 -15.14 18.66
N TRP A 840 0.20 -14.15 19.45
CA TRP A 840 1.03 -13.63 20.54
C TRP A 840 1.40 -14.68 21.60
N ILE A 841 0.46 -15.54 22.02
CA ILE A 841 0.75 -16.64 22.96
C ILE A 841 1.72 -17.63 22.34
N ARG A 842 1.53 -18.02 21.07
CA ARG A 842 2.45 -18.94 20.39
C ARG A 842 3.87 -18.37 20.35
N ASP A 843 4.02 -17.17 19.79
CA ASP A 843 5.31 -16.57 19.47
C ASP A 843 6.03 -15.99 20.72
N THR A 844 5.28 -15.64 21.77
CA THR A 844 5.83 -15.00 22.99
C THR A 844 5.78 -15.92 24.22
N VAL A 845 4.71 -16.67 24.44
CA VAL A 845 4.58 -17.50 25.66
C VAL A 845 5.13 -18.90 25.46
N LEU A 846 4.87 -19.54 24.32
CA LEU A 846 5.29 -20.93 24.08
C LEU A 846 6.74 -21.03 23.59
N ASP A 847 7.17 -20.11 22.71
CA ASP A 847 8.53 -20.04 22.19
C ASP A 847 9.57 -19.43 23.16
N ARG A 848 9.23 -19.27 24.44
CA ARG A 848 10.14 -18.70 25.47
C ARG A 848 11.15 -19.73 25.95
N LYS A 849 12.37 -19.30 26.26
CA LYS A 849 13.38 -20.15 26.93
C LYS A 849 13.08 -20.23 28.42
N LEU A 850 12.87 -21.43 28.93
CA LEU A 850 12.78 -21.68 30.37
C LEU A 850 14.15 -21.51 31.05
N PRO A 851 14.19 -21.21 32.37
CA PRO A 851 15.43 -21.24 33.14
C PRO A 851 16.13 -22.61 33.10
N SER A 852 17.46 -22.62 33.17
CA SER A 852 18.28 -23.84 33.14
C SER A 852 17.92 -24.82 34.26
N GLY A 853 17.54 -26.05 33.89
CA GLY A 853 17.15 -27.13 34.80
C GLY A 853 15.93 -27.89 34.27
N ASN A 854 15.69 -29.10 34.77
CA ASN A 854 14.49 -29.87 34.41
C ASN A 854 13.27 -29.37 35.23
N LEU A 855 12.85 -28.13 34.95
CA LEU A 855 11.84 -27.40 35.72
C LEU A 855 10.47 -27.47 35.05
N THR A 856 9.44 -27.75 35.84
CA THR A 856 8.05 -27.59 35.41
C THR A 856 7.68 -26.12 35.28
N SER A 857 7.11 -25.77 34.12
CA SER A 857 6.50 -24.47 33.81
C SER A 857 4.98 -24.56 34.02
N LYS A 858 4.34 -23.42 34.32
CA LYS A 858 2.88 -23.27 34.38
C LYS A 858 2.42 -21.94 33.78
N ILE A 859 1.28 -21.96 33.08
CA ILE A 859 0.66 -20.80 32.44
C ILE A 859 -0.78 -20.65 32.96
N MET A 860 -1.09 -19.48 33.53
CA MET A 860 -2.43 -19.09 33.97
C MET A 860 -2.94 -17.90 33.17
N MET A 861 -4.25 -17.84 32.92
CA MET A 861 -4.90 -16.75 32.20
C MET A 861 -6.21 -16.33 32.90
N LYS A 862 -6.42 -15.01 33.04
CA LYS A 862 -7.73 -14.38 33.24
C LYS A 862 -8.30 -13.98 31.87
N SER A 863 -9.58 -14.26 31.64
CA SER A 863 -10.38 -13.68 30.55
C SER A 863 -11.50 -12.87 31.16
N ASP A 864 -11.46 -11.56 30.90
CA ASP A 864 -12.43 -10.59 31.39
C ASP A 864 -12.38 -9.35 30.47
N ILE A 865 -12.79 -9.55 29.21
CA ILE A 865 -12.59 -8.57 28.13
C ILE A 865 -13.90 -7.99 27.59
N GLU A 866 -14.89 -7.83 28.49
CA GLU A 866 -16.05 -6.94 28.35
C GLU A 866 -16.74 -7.03 26.96
N GLY A 867 -17.10 -8.27 26.60
CA GLY A 867 -17.90 -8.60 25.41
C GLY A 867 -17.20 -9.43 24.33
N HIS A 868 -15.96 -9.88 24.54
CA HIS A 868 -15.21 -10.64 23.52
C HIS A 868 -14.63 -12.00 23.98
N ASP A 869 -14.85 -12.36 25.24
CA ASP A 869 -14.31 -13.55 25.91
C ASP A 869 -14.66 -14.86 25.17
N SER A 870 -15.93 -15.02 24.80
CA SER A 870 -16.42 -16.20 24.08
C SER A 870 -15.73 -16.36 22.72
N THR A 871 -15.53 -15.28 21.97
CA THR A 871 -14.82 -15.26 20.69
C THR A 871 -13.35 -15.64 20.87
N VAL A 872 -12.65 -15.03 21.82
CA VAL A 872 -11.23 -15.30 22.08
C VAL A 872 -11.02 -16.75 22.55
N LEU A 873 -11.77 -17.20 23.55
CA LEU A 873 -11.63 -18.54 24.12
C LEU A 873 -12.03 -19.63 23.13
N ALA A 874 -13.05 -19.41 22.29
CA ALA A 874 -13.39 -20.35 21.21
C ALA A 874 -12.25 -20.46 20.18
N ASN A 875 -11.64 -19.35 19.76
CA ASN A 875 -10.53 -19.40 18.80
C ASN A 875 -9.23 -19.93 19.41
N LEU A 876 -8.99 -19.75 20.72
CA LEU A 876 -7.91 -20.45 21.43
C LEU A 876 -8.11 -21.98 21.37
N ILE A 877 -9.34 -22.49 21.47
CA ILE A 877 -9.64 -23.92 21.32
C ILE A 877 -9.41 -24.38 19.88
N LEU A 878 -9.97 -23.65 18.89
CA LEU A 878 -9.87 -24.01 17.47
C LEU A 878 -8.42 -23.96 16.93
N SER A 879 -7.58 -23.08 17.48
CA SER A 879 -6.15 -22.98 17.13
C SER A 879 -5.24 -23.96 17.89
N GLY A 880 -5.80 -24.74 18.82
CA GLY A 880 -5.05 -25.66 19.70
C GLY A 880 -4.29 -24.98 20.84
N VAL A 881 -4.16 -23.64 20.85
CA VAL A 881 -3.40 -22.88 21.85
C VAL A 881 -4.02 -23.02 23.25
N TYR A 882 -5.33 -23.18 23.37
CA TYR A 882 -6.03 -23.42 24.64
C TYR A 882 -5.37 -24.52 25.47
N CYS A 883 -5.01 -25.64 24.85
CA CYS A 883 -4.42 -26.81 25.51
C CYS A 883 -2.97 -26.63 25.97
N SER A 884 -2.34 -25.49 25.63
CA SER A 884 -1.02 -25.11 26.13
C SER A 884 -1.08 -24.32 27.45
N ILE A 885 -2.28 -23.87 27.85
CA ILE A 885 -2.54 -23.12 29.09
C ILE A 885 -3.00 -24.11 30.17
N ASP A 886 -2.46 -24.02 31.38
CA ASP A 886 -2.83 -24.94 32.47
C ASP A 886 -4.15 -24.56 33.12
N LEU A 887 -4.41 -23.26 33.29
CA LEU A 887 -5.60 -22.75 33.97
C LEU A 887 -6.09 -21.46 33.31
N ILE A 888 -7.37 -21.44 32.96
CA ILE A 888 -8.08 -20.24 32.53
C ILE A 888 -9.23 -19.97 33.51
N TYR A 889 -9.39 -18.72 33.94
CA TYR A 889 -10.57 -18.29 34.68
C TYR A 889 -11.18 -17.02 34.10
N GLY A 890 -12.47 -16.80 34.35
CA GLY A 890 -13.19 -15.62 33.89
C GLY A 890 -14.64 -15.59 34.36
N GLU A 891 -15.27 -14.42 34.24
CA GLU A 891 -16.63 -14.19 34.71
C GLU A 891 -17.67 -14.56 33.65
N HIS A 892 -17.61 -13.94 32.48
CA HIS A 892 -18.67 -13.94 31.45
C HIS A 892 -18.72 -15.21 30.57
N LEU A 893 -18.39 -16.37 31.13
CA LEU A 893 -18.45 -17.67 30.45
C LEU A 893 -19.90 -18.19 30.44
N THR A 894 -20.53 -18.40 29.28
CA THR A 894 -21.90 -18.95 29.24
C THR A 894 -21.95 -20.41 29.69
N ASN A 895 -23.13 -20.91 30.09
CA ASN A 895 -23.30 -22.30 30.51
C ASN A 895 -23.08 -23.28 29.34
N GLU A 896 -23.50 -22.90 28.14
CA GLU A 896 -23.29 -23.67 26.90
C GLU A 896 -21.79 -23.79 26.60
N PHE A 897 -21.03 -22.70 26.74
CA PHE A 897 -19.59 -22.71 26.51
C PHE A 897 -18.85 -23.62 27.50
N VAL A 898 -19.15 -23.49 28.80
CA VAL A 898 -18.55 -24.34 29.86
C VAL A 898 -18.89 -25.82 29.63
N ASN A 899 -20.14 -26.14 29.27
CA ASN A 899 -20.55 -27.52 28.96
C ASN A 899 -19.88 -28.06 27.69
N GLY A 900 -19.72 -27.23 26.64
CA GLY A 900 -18.99 -27.58 25.42
C GLY A 900 -17.51 -27.86 25.67
N VAL A 901 -16.86 -27.05 26.50
CA VAL A 901 -15.48 -27.24 26.95
C VAL A 901 -15.34 -28.52 27.78
N ALA A 902 -16.25 -28.79 28.72
CA ALA A 902 -16.24 -30.02 29.50
C ALA A 902 -16.40 -31.28 28.63
N LEU A 903 -17.24 -31.21 27.58
CA LEU A 903 -17.41 -32.28 26.59
C LEU A 903 -16.12 -32.49 25.77
N PHE A 904 -15.50 -31.41 25.31
CA PHE A 904 -14.21 -31.44 24.60
C PHE A 904 -13.10 -32.06 25.47
N GLN A 905 -12.97 -31.62 26.74
CA GLN A 905 -11.99 -32.14 27.69
C GLN A 905 -12.22 -33.62 27.99
N LYS A 906 -13.48 -34.07 28.14
CA LYS A 906 -13.82 -35.48 28.38
C LYS A 906 -13.33 -36.41 27.27
N TYR A 907 -13.36 -35.96 26.01
CA TYR A 907 -12.91 -36.74 24.86
C TYR A 907 -11.48 -36.42 24.39
N SER A 908 -10.82 -35.42 24.99
CA SER A 908 -9.44 -35.06 24.68
C SER A 908 -8.46 -35.86 25.54
N GLN A 909 -7.65 -36.70 24.88
CA GLN A 909 -6.61 -37.46 25.57
C GLN A 909 -5.49 -36.54 26.08
N SER A 910 -5.15 -35.48 25.34
CA SER A 910 -3.99 -34.61 25.59
C SER A 910 -4.30 -33.26 26.27
N CYS A 911 -5.50 -32.70 26.10
CA CYS A 911 -5.83 -31.39 26.67
C CYS A 911 -6.19 -31.50 28.16
N LYS A 912 -5.53 -30.73 29.03
CA LYS A 912 -5.71 -30.76 30.51
C LYS A 912 -5.94 -29.39 31.16
N THR A 913 -6.17 -28.35 30.36
CA THR A 913 -6.51 -26.99 30.79
C THR A 913 -7.72 -27.00 31.74
N LYS A 914 -7.59 -26.38 32.91
CA LYS A 914 -8.69 -26.19 33.88
C LYS A 914 -9.41 -24.88 33.55
N LEU A 915 -10.71 -24.94 33.27
CA LEU A 915 -11.56 -23.74 33.09
C LEU A 915 -12.38 -23.50 34.35
N ILE A 916 -12.32 -22.29 34.90
CA ILE A 916 -13.02 -21.91 36.15
C ILE A 916 -13.87 -20.68 35.90
N ARG A 917 -15.17 -20.73 36.18
CA ARG A 917 -15.97 -19.50 36.28
C ARG A 917 -15.67 -18.86 37.65
N MET A 918 -15.12 -17.65 37.64
CA MET A 918 -14.80 -16.89 38.84
C MET A 918 -14.87 -15.39 38.52
N ASP A 919 -15.65 -14.69 39.32
CA ASP A 919 -15.61 -13.24 39.53
C ASP A 919 -14.78 -12.99 40.81
N ASP A 920 -13.90 -11.98 40.78
CA ASP A 920 -13.12 -11.54 41.94
C ASP A 920 -12.90 -10.02 41.94
N GLU A 921 -14.00 -9.28 42.14
CA GLU A 921 -14.02 -7.82 42.36
C GLU A 921 -13.59 -7.40 43.79
N SER A 922 -12.59 -8.06 44.37
CA SER A 922 -11.97 -7.59 45.62
C SER A 922 -10.87 -6.52 45.38
N PHE A 923 -11.07 -5.32 45.94
CA PHE A 923 -10.16 -4.17 45.79
C PHE A 923 -9.50 -3.75 47.11
N TYR A 924 -8.28 -3.20 46.98
CA TYR A 924 -7.61 -2.49 48.06
C TYR A 924 -8.01 -1.00 48.00
N GLN A 925 -8.37 -0.43 49.15
CA GLN A 925 -9.01 0.90 49.21
C GLN A 925 -8.11 2.06 48.75
N THR A 926 -6.78 1.89 48.78
CA THR A 926 -5.83 2.94 48.38
C THR A 926 -5.24 2.65 46.99
N ARG A 927 -5.66 3.44 45.99
CA ARG A 927 -5.08 3.40 44.63
C ARG A 927 -3.68 4.04 44.59
N LEU A 928 -3.51 5.21 45.22
CA LEU A 928 -2.28 6.02 45.26
C LEU A 928 -2.11 6.72 46.64
N PRO A 929 -0.88 7.17 47.00
CA PRO A 929 0.38 6.89 46.33
C PRO A 929 0.81 5.44 46.56
N PHE A 930 1.57 4.87 45.62
CA PHE A 930 2.22 3.59 45.86
C PHE A 930 3.37 3.77 46.86
N THR A 931 3.13 3.40 48.12
CA THR A 931 4.13 3.56 49.17
C THR A 931 5.30 2.60 48.98
N TYR A 932 6.52 3.13 49.12
CA TYR A 932 7.72 2.33 49.28
C TYR A 932 7.94 2.16 50.77
N PRO A 933 8.12 0.93 51.30
CA PRO A 933 8.68 0.76 52.62
C PRO A 933 10.02 1.50 52.64
N GLN A 934 10.24 2.38 53.62
CA GLN A 934 11.60 2.88 53.84
C GLN A 934 12.48 1.68 54.15
N SER A 935 13.62 1.57 53.48
CA SER A 935 14.55 0.47 53.68
C SER A 935 15.05 0.50 55.13
N THR A 936 14.62 -0.46 55.94
CA THR A 936 15.31 -0.82 57.17
C THR A 936 16.64 -1.47 56.79
N THR A 937 17.64 -0.61 56.57
CA THR A 937 19.09 -0.85 56.47
C THR A 937 19.52 -2.11 55.71
#